data_AF-Q5LR85-F1
#
_entry.id   AF-Q5LR85-F1
#
_cell.length_a   1.000
_cell.length_b   1.000
_cell.length_c   1.000
_cell.angle_alpha   90.00
_cell.angle_beta   90.00
_cell.angle_gamma   90.00
#
_symmetry.space_group_name_H-M   'P 1'
#
loop_
_entity.id
_entity.type
_entity.pdbx_description
1 polymer ?
#
loop_
_entity_poly.entity_id
_entity_poly.type
_entity_poly.pdbx_seq_one_letter_code
_entity_poly.pdbx_strand_id
1 'polypeptide(L)'
;MCHHQQGNHDCDVSFNVLSNKHFESEFDRLITQNGLLEGPVCGHCGARYLDQPGNFIFNGSHGKIPAGKNGRKAKPAGFRVIHKPCKGKAGARFTVSLDHQQQEKMHDNVRLLRALVNGARITALRKLLVDPDTGKKCGVERVYNRIFWLEKNLLAFERAKLKEWRDKTEAQGGHPHMRIAHDDVVIGVNWESRSDRRLTPLQCSVSADIDTGYVFRIDANFDTTVDPVQVVQENYLDDQLMPTNVRQAYAQKSGNNFTVPSMHFQRPTGRFEEAALFASAESHWRVFSLRLDKEYAAQGLAQLPQDDLDEIANANEHRKIFNTLRNGYFGFQETDRDSRGSFNGSVVKPTYTKAAHLACLRDLLPAKRLTIVGEQEASMVRVVPHVFRDWIQEDRFEWHVMHFDKNASEPENSRRATAFKTAFDIYKARAHASGQTQTSDHALLSQFCAGAMAPAFNRDPSGHMTPFPIINFRSVQFPQLWVRSGVEIHGETREVVGFPVLRKKYRQKLKGSAFHVMPTDPDLCDALARRYIKATIHPVSSFMNSLRERVSPTKRARGRSARNGPSYINGATFNPAVLVAFLNIYRINYNRFEERPYSSASARNSNQVAVSSGTQSIRRPGSKVKVKAPKQRKLAPIQSTPAIRLGADARRMTSTTRATPDPRRILYRPWLNHGTPLWKKFETR
;
A
#
# COMPACT_ATOMS: atom_id res chain seq x y z
N MET A 1 -14.05 3.43 -36.98
CA MET A 1 -13.18 2.24 -37.11
C MET A 1 -11.85 2.53 -36.42
N CYS A 2 -11.41 1.63 -35.54
CA CYS A 2 -10.00 1.53 -35.19
C CYS A 2 -9.42 0.62 -36.30
N HIS A 3 -8.80 1.23 -37.32
CA HIS A 3 -8.32 0.54 -38.53
C HIS A 3 -7.01 -0.21 -38.26
N HIS A 4 -7.04 -1.26 -37.44
CA HIS A 4 -5.86 -2.12 -37.26
C HIS A 4 -5.91 -3.25 -38.30
N GLN A 5 -5.40 -2.96 -39.49
CA GLN A 5 -4.88 -3.99 -40.40
C GLN A 5 -3.57 -4.54 -39.84
N GLN A 6 -3.24 -5.78 -40.24
CA GLN A 6 -2.15 -6.62 -39.73
C GLN A 6 -0.82 -5.89 -39.46
N GLY A 7 -0.18 -6.23 -38.33
CA GLY A 7 1.17 -5.75 -37.97
C GLY A 7 1.20 -4.87 -36.72
N ASN A 8 0.93 -5.44 -35.55
CA ASN A 8 0.98 -4.73 -34.26
C ASN A 8 2.44 -4.55 -33.77
N HIS A 9 3.19 -3.65 -34.41
CA HIS A 9 4.45 -3.11 -33.87
C HIS A 9 4.39 -1.60 -33.69
N ASP A 10 3.62 -0.89 -34.53
CA ASP A 10 3.66 0.58 -34.60
C ASP A 10 2.64 1.28 -33.69
N CYS A 11 1.58 0.59 -33.27
CA CYS A 11 0.76 1.07 -32.17
C CYS A 11 1.32 0.49 -30.87
N ASP A 12 2.06 1.29 -30.10
CA ASP A 12 2.53 1.00 -28.73
C ASP A 12 1.39 0.76 -27.70
N VAL A 13 0.20 0.39 -28.18
CA VAL A 13 -1.00 0.14 -27.40
C VAL A 13 -1.23 -1.36 -27.28
N SER A 14 -0.46 -2.02 -26.41
CA SER A 14 -0.71 -3.42 -26.03
C SER A 14 -1.76 -3.49 -24.92
N PHE A 15 -2.97 -3.96 -25.24
CA PHE A 15 -4.02 -4.20 -24.24
C PHE A 15 -3.90 -5.63 -23.68
N ASN A 16 -3.57 -5.76 -22.39
CA ASN A 16 -3.66 -7.04 -21.69
C ASN A 16 -5.10 -7.21 -21.18
N VAL A 17 -5.76 -8.28 -21.61
CA VAL A 17 -7.06 -8.70 -21.10
C VAL A 17 -6.91 -9.15 -19.64
N LEU A 18 -7.77 -8.67 -18.74
CA LEU A 18 -7.75 -9.05 -17.32
C LEU A 18 -8.89 -10.02 -17.01
N SER A 19 -8.64 -10.92 -16.06
CA SER A 19 -9.62 -11.92 -15.59
C SER A 19 -10.27 -11.45 -14.29
N ASN A 20 -11.60 -11.55 -14.20
CA ASN A 20 -12.34 -11.24 -12.99
C ASN A 20 -11.95 -12.18 -11.83
N LYS A 21 -11.75 -13.47 -12.11
CA LYS A 21 -11.32 -14.45 -11.10
C LYS A 21 -9.97 -14.06 -10.48
N HIS A 22 -9.01 -13.62 -11.30
CA HIS A 22 -7.71 -13.17 -10.82
C HIS A 22 -7.80 -11.89 -10.00
N PHE A 23 -8.68 -10.97 -10.39
CA PHE A 23 -8.98 -9.78 -9.61
C PHE A 23 -9.60 -10.14 -8.25
N GLU A 24 -10.58 -11.04 -8.21
CA GLU A 24 -11.23 -11.48 -6.97
C GLU A 24 -10.25 -12.14 -6.01
N SER A 25 -9.36 -13.02 -6.50
CA SER A 25 -8.31 -13.61 -5.67
C SER A 25 -7.36 -12.56 -5.09
N GLU A 26 -6.95 -11.58 -5.89
CA GLU A 26 -6.08 -10.50 -5.41
C GLU A 26 -6.80 -9.56 -4.44
N PHE A 27 -8.08 -9.32 -4.67
CA PHE A 27 -8.95 -8.54 -3.79
C PHE A 27 -9.11 -9.22 -2.42
N ASP A 28 -9.40 -10.53 -2.38
CA ASP A 28 -9.49 -11.28 -1.11
C ASP A 28 -8.13 -11.29 -0.37
N ARG A 29 -7.02 -11.46 -1.09
CA ARG A 29 -5.67 -11.35 -0.51
C ARG A 29 -5.44 -10.00 0.19
N LEU A 30 -5.81 -8.89 -0.46
CA LEU A 30 -5.62 -7.55 0.09
C LEU A 30 -6.62 -7.22 1.22
N ILE A 31 -7.83 -7.78 1.21
CA ILE A 31 -8.79 -7.66 2.31
C ILE A 31 -8.30 -8.40 3.55
N THR A 32 -7.85 -9.65 3.36
CA THR A 32 -7.37 -10.50 4.45
C THR A 32 -5.96 -10.16 4.90
N GLN A 33 -5.25 -9.29 4.16
CA GLN A 33 -3.85 -8.93 4.37
C GLN A 33 -2.96 -10.18 4.37
N ASN A 34 -3.01 -10.94 3.27
CA ASN A 34 -2.33 -12.23 3.13
C ASN A 34 -2.74 -13.22 4.25
N GLY A 35 -4.04 -13.33 4.53
CA GLY A 35 -4.58 -14.26 5.54
C GLY A 35 -4.46 -13.81 7.02
N LEU A 36 -3.70 -12.76 7.32
CA LEU A 36 -3.46 -12.31 8.71
C LEU A 36 -4.74 -11.92 9.47
N LEU A 37 -5.77 -11.50 8.72
CA LEU A 37 -7.01 -10.95 9.27
C LEU A 37 -8.24 -11.86 9.14
N GLU A 38 -8.09 -13.10 8.67
CA GLU A 38 -9.18 -14.07 8.49
C GLU A 38 -9.78 -14.56 9.81
N GLY A 39 -8.94 -14.62 10.85
CA GLY A 39 -9.34 -15.18 12.14
C GLY A 39 -9.57 -16.69 12.11
N PRO A 40 -10.15 -17.25 13.18
CA PRO A 40 -10.36 -18.69 13.29
C PRO A 40 -11.39 -19.21 12.29
N VAL A 41 -11.16 -20.41 11.73
CA VAL A 41 -12.05 -21.06 10.77
C VAL A 41 -12.51 -22.44 11.23
N CYS A 42 -13.70 -22.84 10.80
CA CYS A 42 -14.18 -24.21 10.96
C CYS A 42 -13.39 -25.13 10.01
N GLY A 43 -12.63 -26.09 10.55
CA GLY A 43 -11.85 -27.03 9.75
C GLY A 43 -12.68 -28.01 8.92
N HIS A 44 -13.99 -28.11 9.16
CA HIS A 44 -14.90 -28.97 8.38
C HIS A 44 -15.42 -28.29 7.11
N CYS A 45 -15.82 -27.02 7.20
CA CYS A 45 -16.54 -26.32 6.12
C CYS A 45 -15.92 -24.98 5.69
N GLY A 46 -14.80 -24.57 6.32
CA GLY A 46 -14.13 -23.30 6.02
C GLY A 46 -14.83 -22.04 6.55
N ALA A 47 -15.99 -22.16 7.24
CA ALA A 47 -16.70 -20.99 7.77
C ALA A 47 -15.81 -20.19 8.74
N ARG A 48 -15.65 -18.88 8.48
CA ARG A 48 -14.82 -17.98 9.29
C ARG A 48 -15.60 -17.45 10.49
N TYR A 49 -14.99 -17.47 11.67
CA TYR A 49 -15.60 -16.99 12.91
C TYR A 49 -15.91 -15.49 12.87
N LEU A 50 -15.06 -14.69 12.22
CA LEU A 50 -15.22 -13.24 12.18
C LEU A 50 -16.40 -12.79 11.31
N ASP A 51 -16.78 -13.60 10.33
CA ASP A 51 -17.88 -13.28 9.41
C ASP A 51 -19.24 -13.48 10.08
N GLN A 52 -19.39 -14.58 10.84
CA GLN A 52 -20.63 -14.95 11.51
C GLN A 52 -20.39 -15.50 12.92
N PRO A 53 -19.99 -14.67 13.89
CA PRO A 53 -19.63 -15.13 15.24
C PRO A 53 -20.81 -15.79 15.98
N GLY A 54 -22.06 -15.46 15.61
CA GLY A 54 -23.27 -16.07 16.17
C GLY A 54 -23.44 -17.56 15.85
N ASN A 55 -22.79 -18.07 14.80
CA ASN A 55 -22.81 -19.48 14.42
C ASN A 55 -21.82 -20.34 15.22
N PHE A 56 -21.13 -19.75 16.19
CA PHE A 56 -20.15 -20.43 17.02
C PHE A 56 -20.56 -20.40 18.49
N ILE A 57 -20.29 -21.49 19.22
CA ILE A 57 -20.54 -21.60 20.66
C ILE A 57 -19.26 -21.88 21.43
N PHE A 58 -19.18 -21.37 22.64
CA PHE A 58 -18.10 -21.67 23.56
C PHE A 58 -18.30 -23.04 24.19
N ASN A 59 -17.23 -23.84 24.20
CA ASN A 59 -17.21 -25.18 24.77
C ASN A 59 -16.07 -25.35 25.79
N GLY A 60 -16.02 -24.41 26.74
CA GLY A 60 -15.06 -24.39 27.83
C GLY A 60 -13.74 -23.65 27.55
N SER A 61 -12.87 -23.66 28.55
CA SER A 61 -11.52 -23.07 28.49
C SER A 61 -10.48 -24.10 28.05
N HIS A 62 -9.39 -23.61 27.48
CA HIS A 62 -8.20 -24.40 27.14
C HIS A 62 -7.00 -23.90 27.92
N GLY A 63 -6.30 -24.81 28.62
CA GLY A 63 -5.09 -24.49 29.39
C GLY A 63 -5.32 -23.49 30.54
N LYS A 64 -4.28 -23.29 31.34
CA LYS A 64 -4.26 -22.32 32.44
C LYS A 64 -2.96 -21.53 32.39
N ILE A 65 -3.07 -20.20 32.51
CA ILE A 65 -1.92 -19.33 32.75
C ILE A 65 -1.69 -19.31 34.27
N PRO A 66 -0.48 -19.66 34.75
CA PRO A 66 -0.16 -19.67 36.17
C PRO A 66 -0.48 -18.33 36.83
N ALA A 67 -0.96 -18.39 38.08
CA ALA A 67 -1.10 -17.23 38.93
C ALA A 67 0.27 -16.55 39.11
N GLY A 68 0.38 -15.26 38.79
CA GLY A 68 1.57 -14.49 39.18
C GLY A 68 1.69 -14.42 40.71
N LYS A 69 2.87 -14.02 41.22
CA LYS A 69 3.19 -13.91 42.66
C LYS A 69 2.22 -13.06 43.51
N ASN A 70 1.25 -12.36 42.90
CA ASN A 70 0.31 -11.46 43.55
C ASN A 70 -1.07 -12.10 43.85
N GLY A 71 -1.14 -13.41 44.10
CA GLY A 71 -2.37 -14.08 44.57
C GLY A 71 -3.57 -14.05 43.61
N ARG A 72 -3.37 -13.75 42.32
CA ARG A 72 -4.45 -13.71 41.31
C ARG A 72 -4.81 -15.12 40.85
N LYS A 73 -6.10 -15.45 40.75
CA LYS A 73 -6.58 -16.75 40.23
C LYS A 73 -6.01 -17.04 38.84
N ALA A 74 -5.70 -18.31 38.59
CA ALA A 74 -5.22 -18.78 37.28
C ALA A 74 -6.27 -18.48 36.19
N LYS A 75 -5.81 -17.91 35.07
CA LYS A 75 -6.67 -17.45 33.96
C LYS A 75 -6.65 -18.46 32.82
N PRO A 76 -7.74 -18.61 32.04
CA PRO A 76 -7.74 -19.50 30.88
C PRO A 76 -6.74 -19.02 29.83
N ALA A 77 -5.95 -19.95 29.27
CA ALA A 77 -5.00 -19.65 28.20
C ALA A 77 -5.72 -19.50 26.84
N GLY A 78 -6.78 -20.25 26.60
CA GLY A 78 -7.61 -20.09 25.42
C GLY A 78 -9.05 -20.47 25.71
N PHE A 79 -9.87 -20.33 24.68
CA PHE A 79 -11.27 -20.73 24.71
C PHE A 79 -11.52 -21.73 23.58
N ARG A 80 -12.24 -22.81 23.90
CA ARG A 80 -12.69 -23.78 22.91
C ARG A 80 -13.97 -23.28 22.26
N VAL A 81 -14.02 -23.37 20.94
CA VAL A 81 -15.13 -22.88 20.12
C VAL A 81 -15.60 -24.03 19.22
N ILE A 82 -16.92 -24.12 19.00
CA ILE A 82 -17.54 -25.09 18.10
C ILE A 82 -18.41 -24.35 17.09
N HIS A 83 -18.28 -24.69 15.81
CA HIS A 83 -19.20 -24.26 14.78
C HIS A 83 -20.54 -25.02 14.89
N LYS A 84 -21.63 -24.32 15.22
CA LYS A 84 -22.96 -24.92 15.47
C LYS A 84 -23.44 -25.82 14.30
N PRO A 85 -23.39 -25.38 13.02
CA PRO A 85 -23.87 -26.18 11.89
C PRO A 85 -23.04 -27.45 11.63
N CYS A 86 -21.78 -27.49 12.05
CA CYS A 86 -20.90 -28.65 11.86
C CYS A 86 -20.68 -29.43 13.15
N LYS A 87 -21.47 -29.18 14.20
CA LYS A 87 -21.30 -29.84 15.50
C LYS A 87 -21.27 -31.37 15.33
N GLY A 88 -20.22 -32.00 15.86
CA GLY A 88 -20.02 -33.45 15.76
C GLY A 88 -19.12 -33.90 14.59
N LYS A 89 -18.83 -33.04 13.61
CA LYS A 89 -17.91 -33.35 12.51
C LYS A 89 -16.46 -33.02 12.88
N ALA A 90 -15.51 -33.76 12.29
CA ALA A 90 -14.08 -33.53 12.48
C ALA A 90 -13.70 -32.10 12.03
N GLY A 91 -12.88 -31.39 12.81
CA GLY A 91 -12.50 -30.00 12.53
C GLY A 91 -13.53 -28.93 12.90
N ALA A 92 -14.76 -29.29 13.31
CA ALA A 92 -15.78 -28.32 13.73
C ALA A 92 -15.51 -27.69 15.11
N ARG A 93 -14.69 -28.33 15.94
CA ARG A 93 -14.23 -27.86 17.25
C ARG A 93 -12.78 -27.44 17.15
N PHE A 94 -12.46 -26.21 17.58
CA PHE A 94 -11.10 -25.68 17.61
C PHE A 94 -10.86 -24.82 18.85
N THR A 95 -9.59 -24.50 19.13
CA THR A 95 -9.19 -23.67 20.27
C THR A 95 -8.65 -22.34 19.77
N VAL A 96 -9.06 -21.25 20.41
CA VAL A 96 -8.51 -19.92 20.18
C VAL A 96 -7.74 -19.47 21.42
N SER A 97 -6.44 -19.26 21.27
CA SER A 97 -5.55 -18.70 22.30
C SER A 97 -5.06 -17.31 21.89
N LEU A 98 -4.32 -16.62 22.77
CA LEU A 98 -3.66 -15.37 22.38
C LEU A 98 -2.23 -15.63 21.90
N ASP A 99 -1.92 -15.09 20.74
CA ASP A 99 -0.63 -15.25 20.04
C ASP A 99 0.60 -14.83 20.88
N HIS A 100 0.43 -14.02 21.92
CA HIS A 100 1.53 -13.52 22.75
C HIS A 100 1.76 -14.31 24.06
N GLN A 101 1.08 -15.43 24.28
CA GLN A 101 1.18 -16.17 25.55
C GLN A 101 2.55 -16.75 25.85
N GLN A 102 3.32 -17.06 24.81
CA GLN A 102 4.69 -17.57 24.94
C GLN A 102 5.73 -16.44 25.02
N GLN A 103 5.29 -15.17 25.12
CA GLN A 103 6.17 -14.00 25.13
C GLN A 103 6.38 -13.48 26.55
N GLU A 104 7.47 -13.88 27.20
CA GLU A 104 7.74 -13.54 28.62
C GLU A 104 7.95 -12.04 28.88
N LYS A 105 8.63 -11.32 27.98
CA LYS A 105 9.04 -9.91 28.18
C LYS A 105 8.26 -8.94 27.29
N MET A 106 7.18 -8.38 27.83
CA MET A 106 6.29 -7.46 27.09
C MET A 106 6.92 -6.11 26.72
N HIS A 107 7.94 -5.66 27.46
CA HIS A 107 8.59 -4.38 27.19
C HIS A 107 9.45 -4.42 25.92
N ASP A 108 9.97 -5.59 25.54
CA ASP A 108 10.82 -5.77 24.37
C ASP A 108 10.07 -5.53 23.07
N ASN A 109 8.80 -5.92 22.98
CA ASN A 109 7.99 -5.70 21.77
C ASN A 109 7.78 -4.21 21.47
N VAL A 110 7.63 -3.36 22.51
CA VAL A 110 7.49 -1.91 22.32
C VAL A 110 8.83 -1.28 21.93
N ARG A 111 9.94 -1.77 22.49
CA ARG A 111 11.29 -1.36 22.06
C ARG A 111 11.54 -1.79 20.62
N LEU A 112 11.11 -2.98 20.23
CA LEU A 112 11.20 -3.52 18.88
C LEU A 112 10.40 -2.65 17.90
N LEU A 113 9.13 -2.37 18.18
CA LEU A 113 8.30 -1.45 17.38
C LEU A 113 8.99 -0.09 17.19
N ARG A 114 9.47 0.53 18.28
CA ARG A 114 10.18 1.81 18.22
C ARG A 114 11.46 1.72 17.40
N ALA A 115 12.22 0.64 17.50
CA ALA A 115 13.44 0.44 16.72
C ALA A 115 13.14 0.25 15.23
N LEU A 116 12.10 -0.52 14.89
CA LEU A 116 11.65 -0.79 13.53
C LEU A 116 11.30 0.51 12.78
N VAL A 117 10.50 1.38 13.40
CA VAL A 117 10.05 2.65 12.78
C VAL A 117 11.10 3.76 12.81
N ASN A 118 12.26 3.51 13.42
CA ASN A 118 13.40 4.43 13.51
C ASN A 118 14.66 3.87 12.81
N GLY A 119 14.49 2.98 11.84
CA GLY A 119 15.54 2.60 10.90
C GLY A 119 16.54 1.58 11.43
N ALA A 120 16.18 0.88 12.51
CA ALA A 120 17.02 -0.20 13.02
C ALA A 120 17.11 -1.35 12.01
N ARG A 121 18.34 -1.76 11.70
CA ARG A 121 18.62 -2.94 10.87
C ARG A 121 18.25 -4.22 11.63
N ILE A 122 17.92 -5.31 10.92
CA ILE A 122 17.62 -6.63 11.52
C ILE A 122 18.72 -7.07 12.51
N THR A 123 19.99 -6.82 12.22
CA THR A 123 21.10 -7.14 13.12
C THR A 123 21.10 -6.34 14.41
N ALA A 124 20.60 -5.10 14.40
CA ALA A 124 20.41 -4.29 15.59
C ALA A 124 19.19 -4.78 16.40
N LEU A 125 18.12 -5.21 15.74
CA LEU A 125 16.96 -5.80 16.39
C LEU A 125 17.32 -7.09 17.15
N ARG A 126 18.22 -7.91 16.58
CA ARG A 126 18.75 -9.11 17.28
C ARG A 126 19.43 -8.76 18.60
N LYS A 127 20.10 -7.60 18.70
CA LYS A 127 20.72 -7.12 19.94
C LYS A 127 19.69 -6.75 21.00
N LEU A 128 18.50 -6.30 20.60
CA LEU A 128 17.41 -5.95 21.52
C LEU A 128 16.75 -7.17 22.15
N LEU A 129 16.84 -8.33 21.49
CA LEU A 129 16.24 -9.60 21.92
C LEU A 129 17.29 -10.59 22.44
N VAL A 130 18.46 -10.10 22.86
CA VAL A 130 19.51 -10.92 23.48
C VAL A 130 18.99 -11.46 24.80
N ASP A 131 19.26 -12.74 25.04
CA ASP A 131 19.00 -13.37 26.32
C ASP A 131 19.89 -12.72 27.40
N PRO A 132 19.32 -12.12 28.45
CA PRO A 132 20.12 -11.41 29.45
C PRO A 132 20.94 -12.35 30.36
N ASP A 133 20.56 -13.62 30.45
CA ASP A 133 21.21 -14.59 31.34
C ASP A 133 22.37 -15.29 30.62
N THR A 134 22.22 -15.56 29.31
CA THR A 134 23.24 -16.26 28.51
C THR A 134 24.03 -15.36 27.57
N GLY A 135 23.60 -14.12 27.34
CA GLY A 135 24.19 -13.20 26.36
C GLY A 135 24.05 -13.66 24.90
N LYS A 136 23.37 -14.78 24.64
CA LYS A 136 23.24 -15.36 23.30
C LYS A 136 22.29 -14.51 22.44
N LYS A 137 22.74 -14.20 21.22
CA LYS A 137 21.92 -13.50 20.23
C LYS A 137 20.79 -14.41 19.77
N CYS A 138 19.57 -13.89 19.71
CA CYS A 138 18.46 -14.63 19.15
C CYS A 138 18.69 -14.96 17.66
N GLY A 139 18.10 -16.06 17.19
CA GLY A 139 17.99 -16.38 15.77
C GLY A 139 17.22 -15.31 15.00
N VAL A 140 17.46 -15.21 13.69
CA VAL A 140 16.77 -14.24 12.81
C VAL A 140 15.27 -14.56 12.73
N GLU A 141 14.93 -15.84 12.70
CA GLU A 141 13.55 -16.34 12.69
C GLU A 141 12.72 -15.78 13.86
N ARG A 142 13.29 -15.77 15.08
CA ARG A 142 12.62 -15.19 16.25
C ARG A 142 12.31 -13.70 16.07
N VAL A 143 13.16 -12.96 15.36
CA VAL A 143 12.91 -11.54 15.03
C VAL A 143 11.76 -11.42 14.03
N TYR A 144 11.76 -12.26 12.99
CA TYR A 144 10.69 -12.27 11.97
C TYR A 144 9.33 -12.64 12.59
N ASN A 145 9.28 -13.67 13.43
CA ASN A 145 8.05 -14.06 14.14
C ASN A 145 7.49 -12.91 15.00
N ARG A 146 8.36 -12.09 15.62
CA ARG A 146 7.93 -10.89 16.37
C ARG A 146 7.42 -9.77 15.46
N ILE A 147 8.02 -9.61 14.28
CA ILE A 147 7.56 -8.63 13.28
C ILE A 147 6.19 -9.01 12.74
N PHE A 148 5.98 -10.27 12.32
CA PHE A 148 4.68 -10.74 11.83
C PHE A 148 3.60 -10.68 12.91
N TRP A 149 3.95 -10.99 14.16
CA TRP A 149 3.04 -10.77 15.28
C TRP A 149 2.66 -9.30 15.47
N LEU A 150 3.63 -8.37 15.40
CA LEU A 150 3.36 -6.93 15.48
C LEU A 150 2.44 -6.47 14.34
N GLU A 151 2.73 -6.88 13.11
CA GLU A 151 1.93 -6.60 11.92
C GLU A 151 0.47 -7.05 12.13
N LYS A 152 0.25 -8.32 12.46
CA LYS A 152 -1.10 -8.88 12.67
C LYS A 152 -1.88 -8.09 13.71
N ASN A 153 -1.27 -7.80 14.87
CA ASN A 153 -1.96 -7.08 15.96
C ASN A 153 -2.26 -5.63 15.60
N LEU A 154 -1.33 -4.95 14.92
CA LEU A 154 -1.52 -3.56 14.50
C LEU A 154 -2.57 -3.46 13.39
N LEU A 155 -2.53 -4.33 12.38
CA LEU A 155 -3.53 -4.39 11.31
C LEU A 155 -4.94 -4.64 11.88
N ALA A 156 -5.05 -5.59 12.81
CA ALA A 156 -6.32 -5.87 13.47
C ALA A 156 -6.82 -4.67 14.30
N PHE A 157 -5.92 -3.98 15.00
CA PHE A 157 -6.24 -2.74 15.72
C PHE A 157 -6.75 -1.64 14.78
N GLU A 158 -6.05 -1.40 13.67
CA GLU A 158 -6.45 -0.39 12.71
C GLU A 158 -7.80 -0.73 12.07
N ARG A 159 -8.02 -1.99 11.67
CA ARG A 159 -9.31 -2.46 11.13
C ARG A 159 -10.45 -2.19 12.12
N ALA A 160 -10.25 -2.50 13.40
CA ALA A 160 -11.24 -2.24 14.44
C ALA A 160 -11.56 -0.75 14.57
N LYS A 161 -10.53 0.12 14.57
CA LYS A 161 -10.72 1.56 14.70
C LYS A 161 -11.29 2.23 13.46
N LEU A 162 -10.94 1.77 12.27
CA LEU A 162 -11.57 2.24 11.04
C LEU A 162 -13.01 1.80 10.94
N LYS A 163 -13.36 0.59 11.42
CA LYS A 163 -14.75 0.16 11.54
C LYS A 163 -15.55 1.05 12.49
N GLU A 164 -15.06 1.29 13.71
CA GLU A 164 -15.71 2.22 14.66
C GLU A 164 -15.92 3.62 14.05
N TRP A 165 -14.90 4.15 13.37
CA TRP A 165 -14.98 5.45 12.70
C TRP A 165 -16.01 5.45 11.57
N ARG A 166 -16.02 4.39 10.75
CA ARG A 166 -16.95 4.22 9.64
C ARG A 166 -18.39 4.16 10.16
N ASP A 167 -18.67 3.28 11.12
CA ASP A 167 -20.00 3.09 11.71
C ASP A 167 -20.52 4.41 12.31
N LYS A 168 -19.65 5.13 13.05
CA LYS A 168 -19.98 6.45 13.59
C LYS A 168 -20.28 7.48 12.51
N THR A 169 -19.48 7.49 11.44
CA THR A 169 -19.64 8.44 10.33
C THR A 169 -20.92 8.15 9.55
N GLU A 170 -21.22 6.88 9.28
CA GLU A 170 -22.45 6.44 8.61
C GLU A 170 -23.70 6.78 9.47
N ALA A 171 -23.64 6.57 10.78
CA ALA A 171 -24.71 6.98 11.71
C ALA A 171 -24.95 8.50 11.72
N GLN A 172 -23.94 9.30 11.41
CA GLN A 172 -24.04 10.76 11.25
C GLN A 172 -24.47 11.19 9.83
N GLY A 173 -24.87 10.25 8.98
CA GLY A 173 -25.30 10.51 7.60
C GLY A 173 -24.17 10.45 6.58
N GLY A 174 -23.02 9.84 6.90
CA GLY A 174 -21.90 9.57 6.00
C GLY A 174 -20.98 10.77 5.75
N HIS A 175 -19.80 10.50 5.18
CA HIS A 175 -18.87 11.58 4.83
C HIS A 175 -19.31 12.24 3.51
N PRO A 176 -19.55 13.56 3.48
CA PRO A 176 -20.12 14.22 2.29
C PRO A 176 -19.27 14.05 1.03
N HIS A 177 -17.95 14.19 1.16
CA HIS A 177 -17.01 14.07 0.04
C HIS A 177 -15.60 13.77 0.55
N MET A 178 -15.05 12.61 0.22
CA MET A 178 -13.65 12.26 0.50
C MET A 178 -12.75 12.53 -0.70
N ARG A 179 -11.54 13.02 -0.46
CA ARG A 179 -10.53 13.30 -1.49
C ARG A 179 -9.27 12.52 -1.19
N ILE A 180 -8.93 11.60 -2.07
CA ILE A 180 -7.85 10.66 -1.86
C ILE A 180 -6.75 10.94 -2.87
N ALA A 181 -5.55 11.20 -2.36
CA ALA A 181 -4.32 11.16 -3.13
C ALA A 181 -3.88 9.70 -3.30
N HIS A 182 -3.48 9.34 -4.52
CA HIS A 182 -2.99 8.02 -4.89
C HIS A 182 -1.67 8.15 -5.66
N ASP A 183 -0.67 7.37 -5.25
CA ASP A 183 0.61 7.27 -5.96
C ASP A 183 1.26 5.91 -5.63
N ASP A 184 2.22 5.52 -6.45
CA ASP A 184 2.99 4.30 -6.25
C ASP A 184 4.43 4.57 -5.79
N VAL A 185 4.97 3.63 -5.02
CA VAL A 185 6.40 3.57 -4.75
C VAL A 185 6.95 2.21 -5.14
N VAL A 186 8.04 2.23 -5.90
CA VAL A 186 8.83 1.03 -6.17
C VAL A 186 9.91 0.91 -5.11
N ILE A 187 9.94 -0.23 -4.42
CA ILE A 187 10.90 -0.56 -3.36
C ILE A 187 11.68 -1.80 -3.79
N GLY A 188 13.00 -1.68 -3.88
CA GLY A 188 13.88 -2.80 -4.18
C GLY A 188 14.22 -3.60 -2.91
N VAL A 189 14.07 -4.92 -2.95
CA VAL A 189 14.51 -5.82 -1.88
C VAL A 189 15.69 -6.68 -2.35
N ASN A 190 16.66 -6.90 -1.45
CA ASN A 190 17.72 -7.89 -1.70
C ASN A 190 17.12 -9.29 -1.58
N TRP A 191 17.45 -10.17 -2.50
CA TRP A 191 16.84 -11.49 -2.58
C TRP A 191 17.73 -12.56 -1.96
N GLU A 192 17.16 -13.35 -1.03
CA GLU A 192 17.67 -14.61 -0.41
C GLU A 192 19.07 -14.59 0.25
N SER A 193 20.12 -14.21 -0.46
CA SER A 193 21.51 -14.38 -0.01
C SER A 193 22.33 -13.10 -0.15
N ARG A 194 23.45 -13.04 0.58
CA ARG A 194 24.43 -11.95 0.41
C ARG A 194 25.21 -12.08 -0.91
N SER A 195 25.26 -13.28 -1.48
CA SER A 195 25.94 -13.60 -2.74
C SER A 195 25.16 -13.10 -3.95
N ASP A 196 23.82 -13.15 -3.92
CA ASP A 196 22.99 -12.54 -4.95
C ASP A 196 22.77 -11.05 -4.67
N ARG A 197 23.29 -10.19 -5.54
CA ARG A 197 23.23 -8.73 -5.37
C ARG A 197 22.08 -8.09 -6.15
N ARG A 198 21.25 -8.87 -6.85
CA ARG A 198 20.13 -8.34 -7.63
C ARG A 198 19.00 -7.87 -6.71
N LEU A 199 18.30 -6.83 -7.13
CA LEU A 199 17.15 -6.27 -6.43
C LEU A 199 15.86 -6.72 -7.11
N THR A 200 14.89 -7.19 -6.32
CA THR A 200 13.52 -7.34 -6.82
C THR A 200 12.74 -6.06 -6.55
N PRO A 201 12.29 -5.35 -7.60
CA PRO A 201 11.42 -4.20 -7.43
C PRO A 201 10.01 -4.70 -7.08
N LEU A 202 9.49 -4.25 -5.93
CA LEU A 202 8.09 -4.39 -5.57
C LEU A 202 7.40 -3.04 -5.74
N GLN A 203 6.30 -3.03 -6.47
CA GLN A 203 5.43 -1.88 -6.61
C GLN A 203 4.44 -1.86 -5.45
N CYS A 204 4.39 -0.75 -4.74
CA CYS A 204 3.52 -0.55 -3.60
C CYS A 204 2.57 0.60 -3.90
N SER A 205 1.27 0.30 -3.98
CA SER A 205 0.23 1.32 -4.18
C SER A 205 -0.18 1.94 -2.86
N VAL A 206 -0.22 3.28 -2.82
CA VAL A 206 -0.50 4.04 -1.60
C VAL A 206 -1.66 4.99 -1.82
N SER A 207 -2.60 5.02 -0.87
CA SER A 207 -3.74 5.93 -0.89
C SER A 207 -3.89 6.66 0.45
N ALA A 208 -3.97 7.98 0.40
CA ALA A 208 -4.08 8.84 1.58
C ALA A 208 -5.10 9.96 1.42
N ASP A 209 -5.75 10.34 2.50
CA ASP A 209 -6.70 11.45 2.53
C ASP A 209 -5.99 12.81 2.40
N ILE A 210 -6.48 13.65 1.48
CA ILE A 210 -5.91 14.98 1.19
C ILE A 210 -6.19 15.99 2.29
N ASP A 211 -7.28 15.84 3.04
CA ASP A 211 -7.68 16.84 4.03
C ASP A 211 -7.01 16.59 5.39
N THR A 212 -6.70 15.32 5.71
CA THR A 212 -6.22 14.90 7.04
C THR A 212 -4.81 14.31 7.03
N GLY A 213 -4.31 13.89 5.86
CA GLY A 213 -3.05 13.17 5.71
C GLY A 213 -3.10 11.73 6.22
N TYR A 214 -4.29 11.16 6.47
CA TYR A 214 -4.43 9.77 6.90
C TYR A 214 -4.12 8.83 5.74
N VAL A 215 -3.18 7.91 5.92
CA VAL A 215 -2.83 6.92 4.90
C VAL A 215 -3.70 5.69 5.09
N PHE A 216 -4.68 5.45 4.22
CA PHE A 216 -5.59 4.31 4.37
C PHE A 216 -4.89 2.99 4.05
N ARG A 217 -4.15 2.94 2.93
CA ARG A 217 -3.59 1.70 2.42
C ARG A 217 -2.20 1.90 1.84
N ILE A 218 -1.33 0.92 2.08
CA ILE A 218 -0.11 0.66 1.34
C ILE A 218 -0.11 -0.84 1.02
N ASP A 219 -0.26 -1.21 -0.24
CA ASP A 219 -0.33 -2.61 -0.65
C ASP A 219 0.77 -2.92 -1.66
N ALA A 220 1.64 -3.88 -1.32
CA ALA A 220 2.68 -4.36 -2.22
C ALA A 220 2.12 -5.42 -3.18
N ASN A 221 2.63 -5.42 -4.41
CA ASN A 221 2.31 -6.43 -5.43
C ASN A 221 3.03 -7.77 -5.19
N PHE A 222 2.99 -8.26 -3.96
CA PHE A 222 3.66 -9.49 -3.55
C PHE A 222 2.75 -10.29 -2.64
N ASP A 223 2.47 -11.52 -3.05
CA ASP A 223 1.70 -12.48 -2.29
C ASP A 223 2.62 -13.34 -1.43
N THR A 224 2.47 -13.28 -0.11
CA THR A 224 3.33 -13.99 0.85
C THR A 224 2.85 -15.39 1.16
N THR A 225 1.64 -15.78 0.73
CA THR A 225 1.03 -17.08 1.09
C THR A 225 1.27 -18.16 0.03
N VAL A 226 1.92 -17.81 -1.08
CA VAL A 226 2.15 -18.70 -2.20
C VAL A 226 3.39 -19.53 -1.96
N ASP A 227 3.29 -20.85 -2.08
CA ASP A 227 4.44 -21.72 -2.33
C ASP A 227 4.58 -21.86 -3.86
N PRO A 228 5.67 -21.35 -4.47
CA PRO A 228 5.85 -21.41 -5.92
C PRO A 228 5.88 -22.83 -6.47
N VAL A 229 6.48 -23.79 -5.76
CA VAL A 229 6.59 -25.18 -6.23
C VAL A 229 5.23 -25.83 -6.21
N GLN A 230 4.53 -25.74 -5.07
CA GLN A 230 3.19 -26.29 -4.91
C GLN A 230 2.23 -25.71 -5.94
N VAL A 231 2.21 -24.38 -6.12
CA VAL A 231 1.31 -23.73 -7.06
C VAL A 231 1.57 -24.16 -8.51
N VAL A 232 2.83 -24.30 -8.92
CA VAL A 232 3.14 -24.76 -10.27
C VAL A 232 2.74 -26.22 -10.46
N GLN A 233 3.05 -27.10 -9.50
CA GLN A 233 2.70 -28.52 -9.56
C GLN A 233 1.17 -28.72 -9.62
N GLU A 234 0.43 -28.16 -8.66
CA GLU A 234 -1.03 -28.35 -8.56
C GLU A 234 -1.80 -27.82 -9.78
N ASN A 235 -1.27 -26.80 -10.46
CA ASN A 235 -1.98 -26.16 -11.56
C ASN A 235 -1.52 -26.60 -12.94
N TYR A 236 -0.33 -27.17 -13.08
CA TYR A 236 0.26 -27.48 -14.39
C TYR A 236 0.81 -28.89 -14.53
N LEU A 237 0.81 -29.71 -13.48
CA LEU A 237 1.26 -31.09 -13.54
C LEU A 237 0.14 -32.02 -13.03
N ASP A 238 0.08 -33.23 -13.57
CA ASP A 238 -0.69 -34.33 -12.99
C ASP A 238 0.20 -35.21 -12.08
N ASP A 239 -0.39 -36.29 -11.56
CA ASP A 239 0.29 -37.24 -10.67
C ASP A 239 1.48 -37.96 -11.35
N GLN A 240 1.56 -37.91 -12.69
CA GLN A 240 2.65 -38.46 -13.50
C GLN A 240 3.63 -37.38 -13.98
N LEU A 241 3.55 -36.16 -13.42
CA LEU A 241 4.34 -34.99 -13.81
C LEU A 241 4.18 -34.56 -15.28
N MET A 242 3.04 -34.87 -15.89
CA MET A 242 2.73 -34.45 -17.26
C MET A 242 2.04 -33.08 -17.29
N PRO A 243 2.35 -32.21 -18.28
CA PRO A 243 1.75 -30.89 -18.39
C PRO A 243 0.21 -30.89 -18.53
N THR A 244 -0.49 -30.23 -17.61
CA THR A 244 -1.94 -29.98 -17.63
C THR A 244 -2.23 -28.47 -17.69
N ASN A 245 -3.46 -28.08 -18.06
CA ASN A 245 -3.93 -26.67 -18.12
C ASN A 245 -3.10 -25.70 -19.00
N VAL A 246 -2.21 -26.23 -19.87
CA VAL A 246 -1.36 -25.45 -20.77
C VAL A 246 -2.04 -25.04 -22.07
N ARG A 247 -3.15 -25.69 -22.45
CA ARG A 247 -3.90 -25.46 -23.70
C ARG A 247 -5.40 -25.28 -23.43
N GLN A 248 -6.05 -24.50 -24.30
CA GLN A 248 -7.48 -24.24 -24.29
C GLN A 248 -8.09 -24.66 -25.63
N ALA A 249 -9.22 -25.37 -25.59
CA ALA A 249 -10.00 -25.74 -26.76
C ALA A 249 -11.01 -24.64 -27.12
N TYR A 250 -11.15 -24.37 -28.41
CA TYR A 250 -12.11 -23.41 -28.97
C TYR A 250 -12.90 -24.06 -30.09
N ALA A 251 -14.20 -23.79 -30.12
CA ALA A 251 -15.08 -24.14 -31.23
C ALA A 251 -15.22 -22.95 -32.18
N GLN A 252 -14.94 -23.18 -33.47
CA GLN A 252 -15.23 -22.21 -34.51
C GLN A 252 -16.73 -22.22 -34.84
N LYS A 253 -17.23 -21.13 -35.42
CA LYS A 253 -18.62 -21.06 -35.92
C LYS A 253 -18.93 -22.13 -36.99
N SER A 254 -17.90 -22.64 -37.66
CA SER A 254 -17.97 -23.73 -38.63
C SER A 254 -18.17 -25.12 -38.00
N GLY A 255 -18.14 -25.24 -36.67
CA GLY A 255 -18.21 -26.52 -35.94
C GLY A 255 -16.85 -27.18 -35.71
N ASN A 256 -15.76 -26.65 -36.29
CA ASN A 256 -14.42 -27.19 -36.09
C ASN A 256 -13.85 -26.79 -34.73
N ASN A 257 -13.33 -27.78 -33.99
CA ASN A 257 -12.63 -27.57 -32.73
C ASN A 257 -11.13 -27.50 -32.96
N PHE A 258 -10.45 -26.55 -32.32
CA PHE A 258 -8.99 -26.45 -32.33
C PHE A 258 -8.47 -26.09 -30.93
N THR A 259 -7.23 -26.48 -30.63
CA THR A 259 -6.58 -26.16 -29.36
C THR A 259 -5.42 -25.20 -29.55
N VAL A 260 -5.33 -24.18 -28.72
CA VAL A 260 -4.19 -23.25 -28.67
C VAL A 260 -3.63 -23.17 -27.26
N PRO A 261 -2.36 -22.75 -27.08
CA PRO A 261 -1.84 -22.46 -25.76
C PRO A 261 -2.74 -21.49 -24.99
N SER A 262 -2.97 -21.77 -23.72
CA SER A 262 -3.80 -20.94 -22.84
C SER A 262 -3.22 -19.52 -22.78
N MET A 263 -4.07 -18.51 -22.96
CA MET A 263 -3.65 -17.12 -22.84
C MET A 263 -3.43 -16.75 -21.36
N HIS A 264 -2.63 -15.72 -21.10
CA HIS A 264 -2.24 -15.34 -19.74
C HIS A 264 -3.42 -15.05 -18.78
N PHE A 265 -4.60 -14.66 -19.26
CA PHE A 265 -5.77 -14.41 -18.41
C PHE A 265 -6.62 -15.67 -18.15
N GLN A 266 -6.38 -16.73 -18.90
CA GLN A 266 -7.05 -18.03 -18.78
C GLN A 266 -6.27 -18.99 -17.89
N ARG A 267 -4.94 -18.84 -17.89
CA ARG A 267 -4.01 -19.60 -17.05
C ARG A 267 -4.35 -19.41 -15.56
N PRO A 268 -4.36 -20.48 -14.74
CA PRO A 268 -4.61 -20.38 -13.30
C PRO A 268 -3.66 -19.42 -12.56
N THR A 269 -2.40 -19.33 -13.03
CA THR A 269 -1.37 -18.43 -12.46
C THR A 269 -1.36 -17.04 -13.08
N GLY A 270 -2.34 -16.71 -13.94
CA GLY A 270 -2.37 -15.49 -14.73
C GLY A 270 -2.38 -14.19 -13.92
N ARG A 271 -2.68 -14.25 -12.62
CA ARG A 271 -2.57 -13.12 -11.68
C ARG A 271 -1.13 -12.73 -11.35
N PHE A 272 -0.20 -13.68 -11.42
CA PHE A 272 1.19 -13.50 -11.05
C PHE A 272 2.04 -12.99 -12.23
N GLU A 273 3.21 -12.45 -11.90
CA GLU A 273 4.32 -12.33 -12.84
C GLU A 273 4.88 -13.74 -13.11
N GLU A 274 4.30 -14.44 -14.09
CA GLU A 274 4.51 -15.88 -14.31
C GLU A 274 5.98 -16.23 -14.53
N ALA A 275 6.75 -15.42 -15.26
CA ALA A 275 8.19 -15.65 -15.42
C ALA A 275 8.93 -15.72 -14.06
N ALA A 276 8.59 -14.82 -13.13
CA ALA A 276 9.18 -14.82 -11.79
C ALA A 276 8.67 -15.99 -10.91
N LEU A 277 7.41 -16.40 -11.06
CA LEU A 277 6.83 -17.54 -10.34
C LEU A 277 7.54 -18.85 -10.74
N PHE A 278 7.64 -19.13 -12.04
CA PHE A 278 8.28 -20.34 -12.55
C PHE A 278 9.78 -20.36 -12.23
N ALA A 279 10.47 -19.23 -12.39
CA ALA A 279 11.87 -19.11 -11.99
C ALA A 279 12.07 -19.38 -10.49
N SER A 280 11.16 -18.90 -9.63
CA SER A 280 11.23 -19.18 -8.20
C SER A 280 10.99 -20.66 -7.89
N ALA A 281 10.01 -21.31 -8.54
CA ALA A 281 9.74 -22.73 -8.39
C ALA A 281 10.95 -23.60 -8.80
N GLU A 282 11.58 -23.31 -9.94
CA GLU A 282 12.80 -23.99 -10.40
C GLU A 282 13.96 -23.79 -9.41
N SER A 283 14.12 -22.57 -8.90
CA SER A 283 15.16 -22.22 -7.93
C SER A 283 15.01 -22.95 -6.59
N HIS A 284 13.80 -23.28 -6.13
CA HIS A 284 13.61 -24.07 -4.90
C HIS A 284 14.24 -25.45 -5.02
N TRP A 285 13.95 -26.16 -6.11
CA TRP A 285 14.56 -27.46 -6.40
C TRP A 285 16.07 -27.36 -6.56
N ARG A 286 16.56 -26.32 -7.23
CA ARG A 286 18.01 -26.07 -7.36
C ARG A 286 18.68 -25.87 -6.00
N VAL A 287 18.10 -25.03 -5.15
CA VAL A 287 18.65 -24.73 -3.82
C VAL A 287 18.58 -25.94 -2.91
N PHE A 288 17.53 -26.75 -3.01
CA PHE A 288 17.41 -28.03 -2.33
C PHE A 288 18.59 -28.96 -2.65
N SER A 289 18.84 -29.25 -3.93
CA SER A 289 19.97 -30.10 -4.35
C SER A 289 21.32 -29.54 -3.87
N LEU A 290 21.54 -28.22 -4.03
CA LEU A 290 22.78 -27.58 -3.60
C LEU A 290 22.99 -27.61 -2.07
N ARG A 291 21.92 -27.54 -1.28
CA ARG A 291 22.01 -27.64 0.18
C ARG A 291 22.36 -29.07 0.59
N LEU A 292 21.73 -30.06 -0.05
CA LEU A 292 22.03 -31.47 0.21
C LEU A 292 23.51 -31.76 -0.07
N ASP A 293 24.00 -31.41 -1.27
CA ASP A 293 25.41 -31.56 -1.64
C ASP A 293 26.36 -30.90 -0.63
N LYS A 294 26.03 -29.68 -0.19
CA LYS A 294 26.87 -28.90 0.73
C LYS A 294 26.91 -29.48 2.15
N GLU A 295 25.78 -29.93 2.68
CA GLU A 295 25.72 -30.53 4.02
C GLU A 295 26.53 -31.84 4.06
N TYR A 296 26.43 -32.66 3.01
CA TYR A 296 27.22 -33.89 2.90
C TYR A 296 28.71 -33.64 2.70
N ALA A 297 29.07 -32.66 1.85
CA ALA A 297 30.46 -32.24 1.71
C ALA A 297 31.05 -31.72 3.04
N ALA A 298 30.25 -31.04 3.87
CA ALA A 298 30.67 -30.58 5.19
C ALA A 298 30.89 -31.72 6.21
N GLN A 299 30.25 -32.86 6.01
CA GLN A 299 30.42 -34.07 6.83
C GLN A 299 31.60 -34.95 6.38
N GLY A 300 32.30 -34.58 5.29
CA GLY A 300 33.46 -35.33 4.79
C GLY A 300 33.11 -36.65 4.12
N LEU A 301 31.84 -36.86 3.75
CA LEU A 301 31.40 -38.06 3.05
C LEU A 301 31.73 -37.93 1.55
N ALA A 302 32.42 -38.94 1.00
CA ALA A 302 32.85 -38.97 -0.39
C ALA A 302 31.73 -39.32 -1.38
N GLN A 303 30.67 -39.99 -0.90
CA GLN A 303 29.47 -40.35 -1.67
C GLN A 303 28.21 -40.11 -0.84
N LEU A 304 27.19 -39.57 -1.52
CA LEU A 304 25.84 -39.39 -0.99
C LEU A 304 25.14 -40.74 -0.82
N PRO A 305 24.32 -40.94 0.22
CA PRO A 305 23.41 -42.08 0.29
C PRO A 305 22.52 -42.20 -0.96
N GLN A 306 22.11 -43.42 -1.31
CA GLN A 306 21.30 -43.65 -2.51
C GLN A 306 19.96 -42.89 -2.47
N ASP A 307 19.29 -42.87 -1.32
CA ASP A 307 18.04 -42.13 -1.12
C ASP A 307 18.20 -40.62 -1.42
N ASP A 308 19.35 -40.03 -1.06
CA ASP A 308 19.65 -38.62 -1.32
C ASP A 308 20.02 -38.36 -2.79
N LEU A 309 20.70 -39.32 -3.45
CA LEU A 309 20.96 -39.27 -4.88
C LEU A 309 19.66 -39.33 -5.68
N ASP A 310 18.72 -40.17 -5.24
CA ASP A 310 17.39 -40.30 -5.84
C ASP A 310 16.59 -38.99 -5.68
N GLU A 311 16.68 -38.34 -4.51
CA GLU A 311 16.06 -37.01 -4.30
C GLU A 311 16.71 -35.90 -5.14
N ILE A 312 18.03 -35.94 -5.36
CA ILE A 312 18.71 -35.01 -6.28
C ILE A 312 18.28 -35.27 -7.73
N ALA A 313 18.13 -36.53 -8.14
CA ALA A 313 17.64 -36.89 -9.46
C ALA A 313 16.20 -36.39 -9.66
N ASN A 314 15.33 -36.62 -8.68
CA ASN A 314 13.96 -36.13 -8.61
C ASN A 314 13.89 -34.59 -8.72
N ALA A 315 14.71 -33.87 -7.96
CA ALA A 315 14.79 -32.41 -8.05
C ALA A 315 15.24 -31.93 -9.44
N ASN A 316 16.18 -32.62 -10.08
CA ASN A 316 16.65 -32.29 -11.43
C ASN A 316 15.58 -32.56 -12.50
N GLU A 317 14.79 -33.61 -12.36
CA GLU A 317 13.65 -33.89 -13.22
C GLU A 317 12.60 -32.77 -13.13
N HIS A 318 12.20 -32.39 -11.92
CA HIS A 318 11.28 -31.28 -11.70
C HIS A 318 11.77 -29.97 -12.33
N ARG A 319 13.07 -29.67 -12.23
CA ARG A 319 13.67 -28.48 -12.87
C ARG A 319 13.55 -28.54 -14.39
N LYS A 320 13.81 -29.69 -15.03
CA LYS A 320 13.66 -29.86 -16.48
C LYS A 320 12.21 -29.66 -16.93
N ILE A 321 11.26 -30.17 -16.16
CA ILE A 321 9.83 -30.03 -16.45
C ILE A 321 9.41 -28.56 -16.33
N PHE A 322 9.79 -27.87 -15.25
CA PHE A 322 9.47 -26.45 -15.07
C PHE A 322 10.09 -25.58 -16.16
N ASN A 323 11.33 -25.87 -16.58
CA ASN A 323 11.97 -25.21 -17.71
C ASN A 323 11.22 -25.46 -19.03
N THR A 324 10.73 -26.68 -19.26
CA THR A 324 9.91 -27.02 -20.43
C THR A 324 8.58 -26.26 -20.43
N LEU A 325 7.90 -26.14 -19.29
CA LEU A 325 6.67 -25.33 -19.18
C LEU A 325 6.96 -23.86 -19.49
N ARG A 326 8.03 -23.32 -18.90
CA ARG A 326 8.41 -21.91 -19.00
C ARG A 326 8.84 -21.52 -20.42
N ASN A 327 9.80 -22.24 -21.00
CA ASN A 327 10.40 -21.90 -22.28
C ASN A 327 9.73 -22.60 -23.47
N GLY A 328 9.25 -23.83 -23.28
CA GLY A 328 8.61 -24.62 -24.34
C GLY A 328 7.14 -24.25 -24.56
N TYR A 329 6.31 -24.26 -23.51
CA TYR A 329 4.87 -24.01 -23.64
C TYR A 329 4.51 -22.53 -23.63
N PHE A 330 5.09 -21.76 -22.71
CA PHE A 330 4.70 -20.36 -22.51
C PHE A 330 5.61 -19.35 -23.18
N GLY A 331 6.83 -19.74 -23.55
CA GLY A 331 7.79 -18.88 -24.25
C GLY A 331 8.09 -17.58 -23.49
N PHE A 332 8.24 -17.65 -22.16
CA PHE A 332 8.58 -16.46 -21.39
C PHE A 332 9.96 -15.94 -21.81
N GLN A 333 10.03 -14.67 -22.21
CA GLN A 333 11.31 -14.04 -22.55
C GLN A 333 12.22 -14.06 -21.33
N GLU A 334 13.50 -14.40 -21.53
CA GLU A 334 14.49 -14.30 -20.47
C GLU A 334 14.60 -12.85 -19.99
N THR A 335 14.25 -12.64 -18.73
CA THR A 335 14.46 -11.35 -18.06
C THR A 335 15.45 -11.49 -16.92
N ASP A 336 16.05 -10.38 -16.46
CA ASP A 336 16.86 -10.38 -15.21
C ASP A 336 16.11 -10.97 -14.00
N ARG A 337 14.78 -11.11 -14.10
CA ARG A 337 13.90 -11.67 -13.07
C ARG A 337 13.91 -13.20 -13.00
N ASP A 338 14.56 -13.85 -13.95
CA ASP A 338 14.34 -15.26 -14.27
C ASP A 338 15.35 -16.23 -13.65
N SER A 339 16.34 -15.71 -12.93
CA SER A 339 17.32 -16.52 -12.20
C SER A 339 17.28 -16.22 -10.70
N ARG A 340 16.13 -15.75 -10.20
CA ARG A 340 15.92 -15.30 -8.81
C ARG A 340 15.79 -16.48 -7.85
N GLY A 341 16.26 -16.27 -6.62
CA GLY A 341 16.36 -17.26 -5.56
C GLY A 341 15.05 -17.86 -5.02
N SER A 342 15.19 -18.83 -4.10
CA SER A 342 14.14 -19.64 -3.49
C SER A 342 13.54 -18.98 -2.24
N PHE A 343 12.27 -18.61 -2.28
CA PHE A 343 11.51 -18.12 -1.13
C PHE A 343 10.01 -18.32 -1.36
N ASN A 344 9.26 -18.45 -0.28
CA ASN A 344 7.81 -18.52 -0.35
C ASN A 344 7.22 -17.15 -0.67
N GLY A 345 6.42 -17.11 -1.71
CA GLY A 345 5.66 -15.97 -2.19
C GLY A 345 5.85 -15.75 -3.70
N SER A 346 5.01 -14.88 -4.28
CA SER A 346 5.12 -14.55 -5.70
C SER A 346 4.73 -13.10 -5.97
N VAL A 347 5.38 -12.50 -6.97
CA VAL A 347 5.05 -11.15 -7.42
C VAL A 347 3.74 -11.20 -8.20
N VAL A 348 2.79 -10.36 -7.83
CA VAL A 348 1.50 -10.20 -8.52
C VAL A 348 1.65 -9.13 -9.61
N LYS A 349 0.94 -9.29 -10.73
CA LYS A 349 0.92 -8.25 -11.77
C LYS A 349 0.42 -6.93 -11.18
N PRO A 350 1.14 -5.82 -11.38
CA PRO A 350 0.80 -4.54 -10.77
C PRO A 350 -0.64 -4.08 -11.01
N THR A 351 -1.18 -4.37 -12.20
CA THR A 351 -2.56 -3.99 -12.56
C THR A 351 -3.61 -4.64 -11.67
N TYR A 352 -3.44 -5.91 -11.29
CA TYR A 352 -4.36 -6.59 -10.37
C TYR A 352 -4.25 -6.02 -8.96
N THR A 353 -3.03 -5.86 -8.44
CA THR A 353 -2.82 -5.29 -7.10
C THR A 353 -3.39 -3.88 -7.01
N LYS A 354 -3.25 -3.07 -8.06
CA LYS A 354 -3.82 -1.73 -8.13
C LYS A 354 -5.35 -1.74 -8.14
N ALA A 355 -5.95 -2.59 -8.96
CA ALA A 355 -7.40 -2.74 -9.00
C ALA A 355 -7.94 -3.17 -7.65
N ALA A 356 -7.34 -4.19 -7.04
CA ALA A 356 -7.71 -4.68 -5.73
C ALA A 356 -7.50 -3.62 -4.64
N HIS A 357 -6.40 -2.85 -4.68
CA HIS A 357 -6.13 -1.75 -3.75
C HIS A 357 -7.23 -0.68 -3.80
N LEU A 358 -7.61 -0.25 -5.00
CA LEU A 358 -8.66 0.76 -5.19
C LEU A 358 -10.05 0.23 -4.83
N ALA A 359 -10.35 -1.04 -5.10
CA ALA A 359 -11.59 -1.68 -4.67
C ALA A 359 -11.65 -1.79 -3.14
N CYS A 360 -10.56 -2.22 -2.50
CA CYS A 360 -10.45 -2.26 -1.04
C CYS A 360 -10.62 -0.88 -0.41
N LEU A 361 -10.05 0.15 -1.04
CA LEU A 361 -10.22 1.55 -0.62
C LEU A 361 -11.69 1.97 -0.74
N ARG A 362 -12.34 1.73 -1.89
CA ARG A 362 -13.76 2.04 -2.11
C ARG A 362 -14.63 1.45 -1.01
N ASP A 363 -14.40 0.18 -0.65
CA ASP A 363 -15.23 -0.55 0.31
C ASP A 363 -14.92 -0.16 1.77
N LEU A 364 -13.76 0.43 2.03
CA LEU A 364 -13.35 0.93 3.35
C LEU A 364 -14.01 2.27 3.71
N LEU A 365 -14.26 3.14 2.72
CA LEU A 365 -14.61 4.54 2.97
C LEU A 365 -16.14 4.75 3.12
N PRO A 366 -16.61 5.45 4.18
CA PRO A 366 -18.03 5.84 4.37
C PRO A 366 -18.43 7.05 3.48
N ALA A 367 -17.95 7.09 2.24
CA ALA A 367 -18.04 8.26 1.38
C ALA A 367 -19.33 8.30 0.56
N LYS A 368 -20.09 9.40 0.65
CA LYS A 368 -21.18 9.70 -0.30
C LYS A 368 -20.63 10.05 -1.67
N ARG A 369 -19.52 10.79 -1.70
CA ARG A 369 -18.77 11.12 -2.92
C ARG A 369 -17.28 10.90 -2.72
N LEU A 370 -16.59 10.51 -3.78
CA LEU A 370 -15.16 10.25 -3.77
C LEU A 370 -14.49 10.95 -4.95
N THR A 371 -13.40 11.66 -4.66
CA THR A 371 -12.44 12.10 -5.67
C THR A 371 -11.13 11.37 -5.47
N ILE A 372 -10.62 10.75 -6.52
CA ILE A 372 -9.23 10.27 -6.54
C ILE A 372 -8.38 11.25 -7.32
N VAL A 373 -7.23 11.61 -6.77
CA VAL A 373 -6.19 12.41 -7.41
C VAL A 373 -4.94 11.55 -7.51
N GLY A 374 -4.34 11.46 -8.68
CA GLY A 374 -3.07 10.77 -8.88
C GLY A 374 -2.31 11.32 -10.08
N GLU A 375 -1.14 10.76 -10.37
CA GLU A 375 -0.36 11.16 -11.53
C GLU A 375 -0.83 10.48 -12.83
N GLN A 376 -0.28 10.94 -13.96
CA GLN A 376 -0.46 10.30 -15.26
C GLN A 376 0.13 8.89 -15.27
N GLU A 377 -0.75 7.89 -15.26
CA GLU A 377 -0.33 6.49 -15.28
C GLU A 377 -1.22 5.62 -16.19
N ALA A 378 -0.58 4.85 -17.06
CA ALA A 378 -1.25 4.00 -18.04
C ALA A 378 -2.18 2.94 -17.41
N SER A 379 -1.79 2.36 -16.26
CA SER A 379 -2.58 1.31 -15.61
C SER A 379 -3.88 1.86 -15.01
N MET A 380 -3.85 3.09 -14.47
CA MET A 380 -5.01 3.76 -13.88
C MET A 380 -6.13 4.00 -14.89
N VAL A 381 -5.78 4.28 -16.15
CA VAL A 381 -6.73 4.43 -17.27
C VAL A 381 -7.60 3.18 -17.43
N ARG A 382 -7.04 1.99 -17.18
CA ARG A 382 -7.77 0.72 -17.25
C ARG A 382 -8.52 0.49 -15.96
N VAL A 383 -7.85 0.64 -14.82
CA VAL A 383 -8.41 0.21 -13.53
C VAL A 383 -9.56 1.10 -13.06
N VAL A 384 -9.40 2.42 -13.09
CA VAL A 384 -10.34 3.35 -12.43
C VAL A 384 -11.77 3.25 -13.00
N PRO A 385 -12.00 3.30 -14.34
CA PRO A 385 -13.34 3.20 -14.89
C PRO A 385 -14.05 1.88 -14.60
N HIS A 386 -13.30 0.78 -14.41
CA HIS A 386 -13.85 -0.53 -14.08
C HIS A 386 -14.18 -0.68 -12.59
N VAL A 387 -13.27 -0.28 -11.70
CA VAL A 387 -13.46 -0.40 -10.24
C VAL A 387 -14.57 0.53 -9.73
N PHE A 388 -14.71 1.72 -10.33
CA PHE A 388 -15.68 2.74 -9.91
C PHE A 388 -16.87 2.89 -10.86
N ARG A 389 -17.12 1.92 -11.74
CA ARG A 389 -18.18 1.98 -12.76
C ARG A 389 -19.51 2.48 -12.21
N ASP A 390 -20.00 1.85 -11.15
CA ASP A 390 -21.33 2.15 -10.59
C ASP A 390 -21.36 3.55 -9.98
N TRP A 391 -20.29 3.94 -9.27
CA TRP A 391 -20.18 5.27 -8.67
C TRP A 391 -20.05 6.37 -9.73
N ILE A 392 -19.45 6.06 -10.89
CA ILE A 392 -19.36 6.97 -12.05
C ILE A 392 -20.75 7.18 -12.66
N GLN A 393 -21.56 6.14 -12.76
CA GLN A 393 -22.93 6.18 -13.27
C GLN A 393 -23.86 6.95 -12.32
N GLU A 394 -23.70 6.76 -11.01
CA GLU A 394 -24.44 7.44 -9.94
C GLU A 394 -24.02 8.91 -9.69
N ASP A 395 -23.09 9.47 -10.46
CA ASP A 395 -22.53 10.83 -10.25
C ASP A 395 -21.87 11.03 -8.86
N ARG A 396 -21.32 9.97 -8.28
CA ARG A 396 -20.67 9.96 -6.95
C ARG A 396 -19.15 9.94 -7.00
N PHE A 397 -18.56 9.69 -8.16
CA PHE A 397 -17.11 9.58 -8.33
C PHE A 397 -16.55 10.62 -9.29
N GLU A 398 -15.40 11.18 -8.91
CA GLU A 398 -14.55 12.00 -9.77
C GLU A 398 -13.11 11.48 -9.76
N TRP A 399 -12.42 11.68 -10.88
CA TRP A 399 -11.03 11.32 -11.02
C TRP A 399 -10.27 12.47 -11.67
N HIS A 400 -9.27 12.96 -10.95
CA HIS A 400 -8.38 14.03 -11.39
C HIS A 400 -6.98 13.44 -11.55
N VAL A 401 -6.29 13.88 -12.60
CA VAL A 401 -4.95 13.40 -12.91
C VAL A 401 -4.04 14.60 -13.04
N MET A 402 -2.96 14.62 -12.27
CA MET A 402 -2.02 15.74 -12.23
C MET A 402 -0.67 15.39 -12.85
N HIS A 403 0.04 16.43 -13.23
CA HIS A 403 1.44 16.43 -13.62
C HIS A 403 2.08 17.69 -13.06
N PHE A 404 3.33 17.62 -12.60
CA PHE A 404 4.07 18.76 -12.08
C PHE A 404 5.56 18.61 -12.40
N ASP A 405 6.31 19.71 -12.25
CA ASP A 405 7.74 19.74 -12.56
C ASP A 405 8.58 18.98 -11.52
N LYS A 406 8.86 17.70 -11.82
CA LYS A 406 9.69 16.82 -10.98
C LYS A 406 11.18 17.17 -11.00
N ASN A 407 11.62 17.98 -11.96
CA ASN A 407 13.02 18.32 -12.16
C ASN A 407 13.42 19.61 -11.43
N ALA A 408 12.43 20.37 -10.95
CA ALA A 408 12.68 21.57 -10.15
C ALA A 408 13.45 21.24 -8.87
N SER A 409 14.48 22.04 -8.60
CA SER A 409 15.24 21.95 -7.36
C SER A 409 14.43 22.49 -6.18
N GLU A 410 14.79 22.12 -4.95
CA GLU A 410 14.13 22.64 -3.75
C GLU A 410 14.19 24.18 -3.64
N PRO A 411 15.31 24.86 -3.96
CA PRO A 411 15.34 26.32 -4.04
C PRO A 411 14.38 26.89 -5.09
N GLU A 412 14.30 26.27 -6.27
CA GLU A 412 13.42 26.72 -7.34
C GLU A 412 11.94 26.56 -6.97
N ASN A 413 11.57 25.41 -6.39
CA ASN A 413 10.22 25.18 -5.87
C ASN A 413 9.86 26.20 -4.77
N SER A 414 10.80 26.51 -3.88
CA SER A 414 10.59 27.51 -2.81
C SER A 414 10.42 28.91 -3.38
N ARG A 415 11.20 29.28 -4.40
CA ARG A 415 11.09 30.57 -5.10
C ARG A 415 9.72 30.73 -5.76
N ARG A 416 9.29 29.70 -6.50
CA ARG A 416 7.97 29.60 -7.14
C ARG A 416 6.83 29.75 -6.14
N ALA A 417 6.81 28.91 -5.09
CA ALA A 417 5.80 28.99 -4.04
C ALA A 417 5.75 30.35 -3.33
N THR A 418 6.91 30.99 -3.13
CA THR A 418 6.98 32.35 -2.55
C THR A 418 6.40 33.39 -3.50
N ALA A 419 6.72 33.32 -4.79
CA ALA A 419 6.17 34.23 -5.81
C ALA A 419 4.65 34.10 -5.91
N PHE A 420 4.14 32.86 -5.95
CA PHE A 420 2.70 32.58 -5.91
C PHE A 420 2.03 33.18 -4.67
N LYS A 421 2.60 32.94 -3.47
CA LYS A 421 2.06 33.47 -2.22
C LYS A 421 2.02 35.00 -2.23
N THR A 422 3.10 35.66 -2.66
CA THR A 422 3.16 37.12 -2.77
C THR A 422 2.10 37.65 -3.75
N ALA A 423 1.94 37.02 -4.91
CA ALA A 423 0.92 37.42 -5.88
C ALA A 423 -0.51 37.27 -5.31
N PHE A 424 -0.77 36.18 -4.58
CA PHE A 424 -2.04 35.96 -3.92
C PHE A 424 -2.29 36.96 -2.77
N ASP A 425 -1.28 37.29 -1.97
CA ASP A 425 -1.39 38.27 -0.89
C ASP A 425 -1.72 39.68 -1.46
N ILE A 426 -1.11 40.05 -2.60
CA ILE A 426 -1.45 41.28 -3.34
C ILE A 426 -2.90 41.25 -3.84
N TYR A 427 -3.33 40.14 -4.45
CA TYR A 427 -4.70 39.97 -4.90
C TYR A 427 -5.70 40.08 -3.76
N LYS A 428 -5.43 39.41 -2.64
CA LYS A 428 -6.24 39.44 -1.42
C LYS A 428 -6.36 40.86 -0.86
N ALA A 429 -5.25 41.60 -0.78
CA ALA A 429 -5.27 43.00 -0.32
C ALA A 429 -6.16 43.89 -1.23
N ARG A 430 -6.07 43.71 -2.55
CA ARG A 430 -6.94 44.42 -3.51
C ARG A 430 -8.41 44.05 -3.36
N ALA A 431 -8.73 42.75 -3.23
CA ALA A 431 -10.10 42.29 -3.04
C ALA A 431 -10.75 42.89 -1.78
N HIS A 432 -9.99 42.92 -0.67
CA HIS A 432 -10.44 43.57 0.56
C HIS A 432 -10.62 45.09 0.41
N ALA A 433 -9.72 45.77 -0.32
CA ALA A 433 -9.87 47.19 -0.61
C ALA A 433 -11.10 47.50 -1.48
N SER A 434 -11.47 46.59 -2.38
CA SER A 434 -12.68 46.68 -3.22
C SER A 434 -13.98 46.24 -2.53
N GLY A 435 -13.99 46.11 -1.20
CA GLY A 435 -15.20 45.81 -0.42
C GLY A 435 -15.49 44.33 -0.18
N GLN A 436 -14.65 43.39 -0.64
CA GLN A 436 -14.79 41.96 -0.36
C GLN A 436 -14.16 41.56 0.99
N THR A 437 -14.44 42.30 2.06
CA THR A 437 -13.82 42.09 3.39
C THR A 437 -14.35 40.84 4.11
N GLN A 438 -15.56 40.39 3.79
CA GLN A 438 -16.19 39.20 4.38
C GLN A 438 -15.91 37.88 3.63
N THR A 439 -15.26 37.94 2.46
CA THR A 439 -14.97 36.76 1.64
C THR A 439 -13.84 35.95 2.27
N SER A 440 -14.05 34.64 2.46
CA SER A 440 -13.00 33.75 3.00
C SER A 440 -11.77 33.67 2.07
N ASP A 441 -10.59 33.52 2.65
CA ASP A 441 -9.32 33.32 1.91
C ASP A 441 -9.40 32.21 0.86
N HIS A 442 -10.12 31.12 1.17
CA HIS A 442 -10.27 30.01 0.23
C HIS A 442 -11.11 30.38 -1.01
N ALA A 443 -12.12 31.22 -0.84
CA ALA A 443 -12.94 31.71 -1.95
C ALA A 443 -12.16 32.70 -2.82
N LEU A 444 -11.38 33.60 -2.20
CA LEU A 444 -10.47 34.50 -2.92
C LEU A 444 -9.40 33.72 -3.69
N LEU A 445 -8.85 32.67 -3.09
CA LEU A 445 -7.90 31.77 -3.76
C LEU A 445 -8.54 31.12 -4.99
N SER A 446 -9.78 30.64 -4.87
CA SER A 446 -10.52 30.06 -6.00
C SER A 446 -10.70 31.03 -7.15
N GLN A 447 -10.99 32.31 -6.87
CA GLN A 447 -11.15 33.35 -7.88
C GLN A 447 -9.83 33.71 -8.55
N PHE A 448 -8.77 33.92 -7.76
CA PHE A 448 -7.42 34.19 -8.26
C PHE A 448 -6.95 33.08 -9.21
N CYS A 449 -7.16 31.85 -8.80
CA CYS A 449 -6.84 30.65 -9.56
C CYS A 449 -7.66 30.55 -10.87
N ALA A 450 -8.98 30.79 -10.81
CA ALA A 450 -9.84 30.73 -12.00
C ALA A 450 -9.36 31.65 -13.13
N GLY A 451 -8.88 32.86 -12.81
CA GLY A 451 -8.36 33.81 -13.79
C GLY A 451 -7.01 33.44 -14.42
N ALA A 452 -6.28 32.49 -13.81
CA ALA A 452 -4.96 32.06 -14.27
C ALA A 452 -4.99 30.73 -15.08
N MET A 453 -6.17 30.12 -15.26
CA MET A 453 -6.30 28.86 -15.99
C MET A 453 -6.00 29.02 -17.48
N ALA A 454 -5.20 28.11 -18.02
CA ALA A 454 -4.88 28.07 -19.45
C ALA A 454 -4.88 26.61 -19.96
N PRO A 455 -5.14 26.37 -21.25
CA PRO A 455 -5.09 25.02 -21.80
C PRO A 455 -3.65 24.52 -21.86
N ALA A 456 -3.44 23.25 -21.54
CA ALA A 456 -2.16 22.57 -21.62
C ALA A 456 -2.06 21.75 -22.91
N PHE A 457 -0.95 21.92 -23.62
CA PHE A 457 -0.61 21.19 -24.83
C PHE A 457 0.91 21.06 -24.94
N ASN A 458 1.35 20.09 -25.73
CA ASN A 458 2.75 19.92 -26.13
C ASN A 458 2.95 20.50 -27.53
N ARG A 459 4.22 20.67 -27.93
CA ARG A 459 4.61 20.97 -29.31
C ARG A 459 5.50 19.86 -29.81
N ASP A 460 5.22 19.35 -31.00
CA ASP A 460 6.11 18.40 -31.67
C ASP A 460 7.35 19.12 -32.26
N PRO A 461 8.34 18.39 -32.79
CA PRO A 461 9.53 19.02 -33.39
C PRO A 461 9.24 19.99 -34.54
N SER A 462 8.08 19.85 -35.20
CA SER A 462 7.62 20.73 -36.27
C SER A 462 6.83 21.95 -35.76
N GLY A 463 6.64 22.06 -34.44
CA GLY A 463 5.93 23.17 -33.79
C GLY A 463 4.41 23.00 -33.70
N HIS A 464 3.84 21.90 -34.24
CA HIS A 464 2.41 21.63 -34.19
C HIS A 464 1.97 21.28 -32.77
N MET A 465 0.79 21.76 -32.40
CA MET A 465 0.22 21.54 -31.08
C MET A 465 -0.32 20.11 -30.98
N THR A 466 0.10 19.39 -29.95
CA THR A 466 -0.37 18.03 -29.66
C THR A 466 -1.01 17.97 -28.27
N PRO A 467 -1.96 17.05 -28.02
CA PRO A 467 -2.56 16.87 -26.70
C PRO A 467 -1.50 16.66 -25.62
N PHE A 468 -1.67 17.33 -24.47
CA PHE A 468 -0.77 17.19 -23.33
C PHE A 468 -0.61 15.76 -22.79
N PRO A 469 -1.69 14.96 -22.60
CA PRO A 469 -1.57 13.73 -21.84
C PRO A 469 -0.86 12.60 -22.60
N ILE A 470 -0.43 11.58 -21.85
CA ILE A 470 0.12 10.33 -22.41
C ILE A 470 -0.90 9.62 -23.30
N ILE A 471 -0.41 8.78 -24.22
CA ILE A 471 -1.21 8.13 -25.27
C ILE A 471 -2.44 7.39 -24.73
N ASN A 472 -2.37 6.81 -23.53
CA ASN A 472 -3.46 6.07 -22.90
C ASN A 472 -4.70 6.94 -22.62
N PHE A 473 -4.52 8.24 -22.38
CA PHE A 473 -5.63 9.19 -22.18
C PHE A 473 -6.12 9.83 -23.48
N ARG A 474 -5.46 9.58 -24.62
CA ARG A 474 -5.81 10.18 -25.92
C ARG A 474 -6.99 9.49 -26.63
N SER A 475 -7.65 8.55 -25.95
CA SER A 475 -8.84 7.90 -26.50
C SER A 475 -10.06 8.81 -26.43
N VAL A 476 -11.03 8.57 -27.32
CA VAL A 476 -12.33 9.25 -27.32
C VAL A 476 -13.13 9.04 -26.03
N GLN A 477 -12.67 8.20 -25.11
CA GLN A 477 -13.35 7.96 -23.83
C GLN A 477 -13.09 9.11 -22.84
N PHE A 478 -11.95 9.77 -22.94
CA PHE A 478 -11.52 10.81 -21.99
C PHE A 478 -11.51 12.20 -22.62
N PRO A 479 -11.78 13.26 -21.84
CA PRO A 479 -11.57 14.63 -22.29
C PRO A 479 -10.11 14.90 -22.61
N GLN A 480 -9.86 15.60 -23.72
CA GLN A 480 -8.51 15.92 -24.19
C GLN A 480 -7.99 17.26 -23.65
N LEU A 481 -8.87 18.13 -23.17
CA LEU A 481 -8.49 19.37 -22.51
C LEU A 481 -7.90 19.10 -21.12
N TRP A 482 -6.66 19.55 -20.93
CA TRP A 482 -5.97 19.59 -19.66
C TRP A 482 -5.67 21.05 -19.30
N VAL A 483 -5.66 21.40 -18.02
CA VAL A 483 -5.57 22.78 -17.57
C VAL A 483 -4.27 23.01 -16.83
N ARG A 484 -3.52 24.03 -17.21
CA ARG A 484 -2.39 24.55 -16.44
C ARG A 484 -2.92 25.24 -15.19
N SER A 485 -2.53 24.71 -14.05
CA SER A 485 -2.84 25.24 -12.72
C SER A 485 -1.84 26.34 -12.39
N GLY A 486 -2.36 27.51 -12.01
CA GLY A 486 -1.54 28.60 -11.45
C GLY A 486 -1.15 28.38 -9.98
N VAL A 487 -1.52 27.23 -9.39
CA VAL A 487 -1.25 26.93 -7.98
C VAL A 487 0.17 26.37 -7.83
N GLU A 488 0.95 26.98 -6.93
CA GLU A 488 2.31 26.53 -6.61
C GLU A 488 2.45 26.34 -5.09
N ILE A 489 1.82 25.29 -4.58
CA ILE A 489 1.81 24.93 -3.15
C ILE A 489 2.41 23.55 -2.94
N HIS A 490 2.81 23.25 -1.70
CA HIS A 490 3.25 21.90 -1.30
C HIS A 490 4.47 21.33 -2.04
N GLY A 491 5.22 22.17 -2.76
CA GLY A 491 6.36 21.76 -3.60
C GLY A 491 5.95 21.21 -4.98
N GLU A 492 4.65 21.23 -5.30
CA GLU A 492 4.08 20.86 -6.59
C GLU A 492 3.99 22.15 -7.42
N THR A 493 4.90 22.34 -8.38
CA THR A 493 4.96 23.57 -9.19
C THR A 493 4.75 23.30 -10.68
N ARG A 494 4.26 24.32 -11.41
CA ARG A 494 3.84 24.20 -12.82
C ARG A 494 2.89 23.04 -13.06
N GLU A 495 1.90 22.94 -12.19
CA GLU A 495 0.96 21.85 -12.20
C GLU A 495 0.07 21.90 -13.45
N VAL A 496 -0.22 20.73 -14.01
CA VAL A 496 -1.21 20.54 -15.07
C VAL A 496 -2.18 19.46 -14.60
N VAL A 497 -3.48 19.76 -14.66
CA VAL A 497 -4.54 18.85 -14.18
C VAL A 497 -5.48 18.50 -15.33
N GLY A 498 -5.67 17.21 -15.53
CA GLY A 498 -6.72 16.62 -16.34
C GLY A 498 -7.87 16.13 -15.49
N PHE A 499 -9.07 16.09 -16.08
CA PHE A 499 -10.27 15.61 -15.41
C PHE A 499 -10.95 14.46 -16.19
N PRO A 500 -10.35 13.26 -16.21
CA PRO A 500 -10.91 12.10 -16.92
C PRO A 500 -12.36 11.78 -16.55
N VAL A 501 -12.71 11.95 -15.26
CA VAL A 501 -14.07 11.77 -14.76
C VAL A 501 -14.48 12.98 -13.91
N LEU A 502 -15.49 13.71 -14.39
CA LEU A 502 -16.15 14.80 -13.65
C LEU A 502 -17.61 14.46 -13.35
N ARG A 503 -18.34 15.40 -12.75
CA ARG A 503 -19.79 15.29 -12.64
C ARG A 503 -20.46 15.21 -14.00
N LYS A 504 -21.55 14.45 -14.10
CA LYS A 504 -22.36 14.23 -15.32
C LYS A 504 -22.72 15.54 -16.01
N LYS A 505 -23.09 16.58 -15.24
CA LYS A 505 -23.42 17.92 -15.77
C LYS A 505 -22.28 18.64 -16.52
N TYR A 506 -21.03 18.25 -16.28
CA TYR A 506 -19.83 18.85 -16.88
C TYR A 506 -19.16 17.94 -17.92
N ARG A 507 -19.36 16.62 -17.84
CA ARG A 507 -18.64 15.63 -18.68
C ARG A 507 -18.76 15.91 -20.17
N GLN A 508 -19.97 16.11 -20.69
CA GLN A 508 -20.17 16.28 -22.14
C GLN A 508 -19.56 17.58 -22.65
N LYS A 509 -19.75 18.68 -21.90
CA LYS A 509 -19.17 19.99 -22.24
C LYS A 509 -17.63 19.92 -22.28
N LEU A 510 -17.01 19.31 -21.27
CA LEU A 510 -15.56 19.16 -21.23
C LEU A 510 -15.05 18.22 -22.32
N LYS A 511 -15.75 17.13 -22.60
CA LYS A 511 -15.38 16.15 -23.63
C LYS A 511 -15.48 16.72 -25.05
N GLY A 512 -16.45 17.60 -25.31
CA GLY A 512 -16.60 18.30 -26.58
C GLY A 512 -15.63 19.49 -26.76
N SER A 513 -14.89 19.87 -25.72
CA SER A 513 -13.91 20.97 -25.82
C SER A 513 -12.66 20.52 -26.58
N ALA A 514 -12.16 21.38 -27.47
CA ALA A 514 -10.86 21.17 -28.10
C ALA A 514 -9.74 21.20 -27.05
N PHE A 515 -8.70 20.38 -27.23
CA PHE A 515 -7.62 20.25 -26.24
C PHE A 515 -6.83 21.54 -25.99
N HIS A 516 -6.87 22.49 -26.92
CA HIS A 516 -6.13 23.75 -26.88
C HIS A 516 -7.01 24.97 -26.58
N VAL A 517 -8.29 24.78 -26.26
CA VAL A 517 -9.25 25.88 -26.03
C VAL A 517 -9.93 25.70 -24.68
N MET A 518 -9.96 26.78 -23.88
CA MET A 518 -10.69 26.78 -22.61
C MET A 518 -12.21 26.83 -22.86
N PRO A 519 -13.03 26.18 -22.02
CA PRO A 519 -14.48 26.26 -22.16
C PRO A 519 -14.96 27.69 -21.92
N THR A 520 -15.98 28.12 -22.66
CA THR A 520 -16.60 29.45 -22.49
C THR A 520 -17.64 29.48 -21.36
N ASP A 521 -18.11 28.31 -20.92
CA ASP A 521 -19.10 28.16 -19.85
C ASP A 521 -18.52 28.56 -18.47
N PRO A 522 -19.00 29.66 -17.86
CA PRO A 522 -18.49 30.14 -16.57
C PRO A 522 -18.64 29.12 -15.44
N ASP A 523 -19.75 28.36 -15.43
CA ASP A 523 -20.02 27.35 -14.40
C ASP A 523 -19.04 26.17 -14.48
N LEU A 524 -18.66 25.81 -15.71
CA LEU A 524 -17.64 24.79 -15.94
C LEU A 524 -16.27 25.30 -15.51
N CYS A 525 -15.89 26.51 -15.91
CA CYS A 525 -14.60 27.11 -15.51
C CYS A 525 -14.45 27.22 -13.99
N ASP A 526 -15.46 27.73 -13.29
CA ASP A 526 -15.48 27.80 -11.82
C ASP A 526 -15.47 26.39 -11.17
N ALA A 527 -16.13 25.41 -11.81
CA ALA A 527 -16.05 24.01 -11.39
C ALA A 527 -14.64 23.40 -11.55
N LEU A 528 -13.92 23.70 -12.64
CA LEU A 528 -12.54 23.26 -12.82
C LEU A 528 -11.62 23.95 -11.80
N ALA A 529 -11.79 25.26 -11.59
CA ALA A 529 -11.00 26.05 -10.65
C ALA A 529 -11.02 25.50 -9.22
N ARG A 530 -12.21 25.22 -8.69
CA ARG A 530 -12.35 24.64 -7.34
C ARG A 530 -11.75 23.25 -7.18
N ARG A 531 -11.58 22.49 -8.28
CA ARG A 531 -11.08 21.12 -8.26
C ARG A 531 -9.58 21.06 -8.30
N TYR A 532 -8.93 21.83 -9.19
CA TYR A 532 -7.49 21.74 -9.31
C TYR A 532 -6.75 22.30 -8.08
N ILE A 533 -7.31 23.27 -7.33
CA ILE A 533 -6.74 23.71 -6.03
C ILE A 533 -6.63 22.55 -5.02
N LYS A 534 -7.44 21.51 -5.21
CA LYS A 534 -7.48 20.31 -4.37
C LYS A 534 -6.85 19.09 -5.05
N ALA A 535 -6.34 19.25 -6.27
CA ALA A 535 -5.55 18.23 -6.93
C ALA A 535 -4.14 18.30 -6.33
N THR A 536 -3.80 17.35 -5.46
CA THR A 536 -2.48 17.24 -4.86
C THR A 536 -2.21 15.80 -4.49
N ILE A 537 -0.96 15.36 -4.61
CA ILE A 537 -0.50 14.05 -4.13
C ILE A 537 0.38 14.19 -2.87
N HIS A 538 0.60 15.42 -2.40
CA HIS A 538 1.41 15.75 -1.23
C HIS A 538 1.24 14.82 -0.01
N PRO A 539 0.03 14.41 0.42
CA PRO A 539 -0.10 13.52 1.57
C PRO A 539 0.60 12.17 1.35
N VAL A 540 0.49 11.60 0.15
CA VAL A 540 1.14 10.36 -0.22
C VAL A 540 2.66 10.57 -0.36
N SER A 541 3.09 11.64 -1.03
CA SER A 541 4.52 11.95 -1.18
C SER A 541 5.21 12.18 0.17
N SER A 542 4.54 12.88 1.10
CA SER A 542 5.03 13.12 2.47
C SER A 542 5.18 11.80 3.25
N PHE A 543 4.19 10.91 3.16
CA PHE A 543 4.27 9.58 3.76
C PHE A 543 5.43 8.76 3.16
N MET A 544 5.53 8.69 1.83
CA MET A 544 6.57 7.92 1.14
C MET A 544 7.97 8.43 1.44
N ASN A 545 8.18 9.75 1.50
CA ASN A 545 9.48 10.31 1.88
C ASN A 545 9.84 9.95 3.32
N SER A 546 8.88 10.08 4.24
CA SER A 546 9.10 9.71 5.63
C SER A 546 9.39 8.21 5.80
N LEU A 547 8.69 7.36 5.04
CA LEU A 547 8.94 5.91 4.98
C LEU A 547 10.38 5.63 4.54
N ARG A 548 10.83 6.20 3.41
CA ARG A 548 12.17 6.00 2.84
C ARG A 548 13.30 6.43 3.77
N GLU A 549 13.10 7.49 4.54
CA GLU A 549 14.10 8.01 5.47
C GLU A 549 14.22 7.15 6.73
N ARG A 550 13.09 6.64 7.23
CA ARG A 550 13.02 6.02 8.56
C ARG A 550 12.95 4.51 8.56
N VAL A 551 12.63 3.87 7.45
CA VAL A 551 12.51 2.42 7.39
C VAL A 551 13.67 1.85 6.57
N SER A 552 14.60 1.16 7.23
CA SER A 552 15.89 0.78 6.62
C SER A 552 15.78 -0.01 5.32
N PRO A 553 14.82 -0.96 5.16
CA PRO A 553 14.67 -1.70 3.89
C PRO A 553 14.13 -0.85 2.74
N THR A 554 13.53 0.32 3.00
CA THR A 554 12.92 1.18 1.99
C THR A 554 13.84 2.31 1.50
N LYS A 555 15.05 2.38 2.06
CA LYS A 555 16.07 3.34 1.64
C LYS A 555 16.47 3.04 0.20
N ARG A 556 16.37 4.02 -0.70
CA ARG A 556 16.79 3.86 -2.10
C ARG A 556 18.25 3.40 -2.14
N ALA A 557 18.51 2.39 -2.96
CA ALA A 557 19.84 2.11 -3.48
C ALA A 557 20.39 3.42 -4.07
N ARG A 558 21.59 3.84 -3.66
CA ARG A 558 22.14 5.14 -4.09
C ARG A 558 22.45 5.06 -5.59
N GLY A 559 21.61 5.68 -6.42
CA GLY A 559 21.87 5.87 -7.84
C GLY A 559 20.70 6.57 -8.54
N ARG A 560 20.94 7.79 -9.07
CA ARG A 560 20.02 8.51 -9.98
C ARG A 560 20.24 8.15 -11.45
N SER A 561 21.05 7.13 -11.74
CA SER A 561 21.50 6.83 -13.11
C SER A 561 21.20 5.37 -13.43
N ALA A 562 20.47 5.15 -14.52
CA ALA A 562 20.29 3.84 -15.13
C ALA A 562 21.62 3.19 -15.57
N ARG A 563 22.72 3.95 -15.64
CA ARG A 563 24.08 3.44 -15.95
C ARG A 563 24.77 2.76 -14.77
N ASN A 564 24.37 3.05 -13.54
CA ASN A 564 24.92 2.37 -12.37
C ASN A 564 23.97 1.23 -12.03
N GLY A 565 24.35 0.00 -12.37
CA GLY A 565 23.55 -1.20 -12.09
C GLY A 565 23.07 -1.29 -10.64
N PRO A 566 22.11 -2.19 -10.34
CA PRO A 566 21.45 -2.28 -9.04
C PRO A 566 22.48 -2.34 -7.89
N SER A 567 22.55 -1.28 -7.08
CA SER A 567 23.47 -1.24 -5.94
C SER A 567 22.85 -1.98 -4.75
N TYR A 568 23.52 -3.05 -4.33
CA TYR A 568 23.20 -3.84 -3.15
C TYR A 568 22.88 -2.95 -1.94
N ILE A 569 21.72 -3.15 -1.32
CA ILE A 569 21.32 -2.37 -0.14
C ILE A 569 21.90 -3.05 1.11
N ASN A 570 22.98 -2.50 1.65
CA ASN A 570 23.60 -2.99 2.89
C ASN A 570 22.59 -3.00 4.05
N GLY A 571 22.19 -4.20 4.51
CA GLY A 571 21.24 -4.40 5.60
C GLY A 571 19.77 -4.52 5.19
N ALA A 572 19.47 -4.72 3.92
CA ALA A 572 18.11 -5.01 3.46
C ALA A 572 17.61 -6.38 3.93
N THR A 573 16.29 -6.52 3.93
CA THR A 573 15.58 -7.72 4.35
C THR A 573 15.65 -8.79 3.26
N PHE A 574 16.02 -10.01 3.63
CA PHE A 574 16.16 -11.15 2.71
C PHE A 574 14.82 -11.80 2.33
N ASN A 575 13.75 -11.53 3.10
CA ASN A 575 12.41 -12.04 2.87
C ASN A 575 11.45 -10.87 2.51
N PRO A 576 10.86 -10.86 1.30
CA PRO A 576 9.88 -9.85 0.89
C PRO A 576 8.64 -9.75 1.80
N ALA A 577 8.20 -10.86 2.41
CA ALA A 577 7.07 -10.85 3.35
C ALA A 577 7.34 -9.94 4.56
N VAL A 578 8.59 -9.89 5.00
CA VAL A 578 8.99 -8.99 6.08
C VAL A 578 8.93 -7.54 5.60
N LEU A 579 9.29 -7.21 4.35
CA LEU A 579 9.07 -5.84 3.84
C LEU A 579 7.59 -5.46 3.90
N VAL A 580 6.68 -6.33 3.44
CA VAL A 580 5.23 -6.09 3.53
C VAL A 580 4.82 -5.77 4.97
N ALA A 581 5.31 -6.55 5.94
CA ALA A 581 5.08 -6.31 7.35
C ALA A 581 5.59 -4.95 7.83
N PHE A 582 6.80 -4.55 7.42
CA PHE A 582 7.36 -3.23 7.75
C PHE A 582 6.50 -2.09 7.19
N LEU A 583 5.99 -2.19 5.96
CA LEU A 583 5.14 -1.17 5.35
C LEU A 583 3.83 -1.00 6.15
N ASN A 584 3.19 -2.12 6.49
CA ASN A 584 1.97 -2.15 7.30
C ASN A 584 2.19 -1.55 8.70
N ILE A 585 3.23 -2.00 9.40
CA ILE A 585 3.59 -1.50 10.74
C ILE A 585 3.87 0.02 10.69
N TYR A 586 4.63 0.47 9.70
CA TYR A 586 4.99 1.88 9.57
C TYR A 586 3.78 2.77 9.26
N ARG A 587 2.89 2.35 8.36
CA ARG A 587 1.63 3.08 8.07
C ARG A 587 0.84 3.32 9.35
N ILE A 588 0.65 2.28 10.15
CA ILE A 588 -0.15 2.38 11.38
C ILE A 588 0.53 3.29 12.39
N ASN A 589 1.86 3.20 12.52
CA ASN A 589 2.63 4.11 13.35
C ASN A 589 2.49 5.57 12.90
N TYR A 590 2.63 5.83 11.60
CA TYR A 590 2.46 7.14 10.99
C TYR A 590 1.08 7.72 11.28
N ASN A 591 0.03 6.92 11.17
CA ASN A 591 -1.36 7.37 11.37
C ASN A 591 -1.73 7.61 12.84
N ARG A 592 -1.25 6.76 13.76
CA ARG A 592 -1.82 6.63 15.12
C ARG A 592 -0.88 7.06 16.23
N PHE A 593 0.44 6.86 16.09
CA PHE A 593 1.38 7.03 17.20
C PHE A 593 2.28 8.26 17.08
N GLU A 594 2.32 8.89 15.90
CA GLU A 594 3.22 10.00 15.64
C GLU A 594 2.48 11.31 15.37
N GLU A 595 2.68 12.29 16.24
CA GLU A 595 2.17 13.63 16.01
C GLU A 595 3.02 14.35 14.98
N ARG A 596 2.36 14.98 14.00
CA ARG A 596 3.02 15.70 12.92
C ARG A 596 2.27 16.98 12.59
N PRO A 597 2.96 18.03 12.15
CA PRO A 597 2.29 19.17 11.54
C PRO A 597 1.73 18.74 10.19
N TYR A 598 0.55 19.21 9.86
CA TYR A 598 -0.05 18.99 8.56
C TYR A 598 -0.90 20.19 8.19
N SER A 599 -0.82 20.60 6.93
CA SER A 599 -1.70 21.63 6.39
C SER A 599 -2.15 21.21 5.01
N SER A 600 -3.45 21.07 4.83
CA SER A 600 -4.05 20.93 3.50
C SER A 600 -4.34 22.31 2.90
N ALA A 601 -4.34 22.39 1.58
CA ALA A 601 -4.79 23.58 0.83
C ALA A 601 -6.27 23.92 1.08
N SER A 602 -7.04 22.93 1.56
CA SER A 602 -8.46 22.98 1.87
C SER A 602 -8.77 23.31 3.34
N ALA A 603 -7.75 23.49 4.19
CA ALA A 603 -7.96 23.68 5.62
C ALA A 603 -8.71 24.99 5.91
N ARG A 604 -9.92 24.86 6.49
CA ARG A 604 -10.79 26.00 6.83
C ARG A 604 -10.29 26.84 8.01
N ASN A 605 -9.43 26.26 8.85
CA ASN A 605 -8.89 26.89 10.05
C ASN A 605 -7.37 27.03 9.91
N SER A 606 -6.79 28.05 10.54
CA SER A 606 -5.34 28.18 10.65
C SER A 606 -4.79 26.95 11.38
N ASN A 607 -3.97 26.13 10.70
CA ASN A 607 -3.26 24.99 11.30
C ASN A 607 -2.13 25.44 12.24
N GLN A 608 -2.23 26.64 12.79
CA GLN A 608 -1.26 27.30 13.64
C GLN A 608 -1.97 27.91 14.85
N VAL A 609 -1.32 27.88 16.00
CA VAL A 609 -1.80 28.47 17.26
C VAL A 609 -0.82 29.55 17.68
N ALA A 610 -1.33 30.63 18.26
CA ALA A 610 -0.52 31.69 18.83
C ALA A 610 0.43 31.10 19.90
N VAL A 611 1.72 31.40 19.75
CA VAL A 611 2.71 31.06 20.77
C VAL A 611 2.75 32.22 21.75
N SER A 612 2.65 31.93 23.05
CA SER A 612 2.84 32.94 24.09
C SER A 612 4.18 33.66 23.88
N SER A 613 4.15 34.99 23.89
CA SER A 613 5.37 35.81 23.91
C SER A 613 6.30 35.35 25.04
N GLY A 614 7.59 35.22 24.77
CA GLY A 614 8.56 34.81 25.77
C GLY A 614 9.99 34.82 25.26
N THR A 615 10.95 34.52 26.12
CA THR A 615 12.38 34.47 25.78
C THR A 615 12.84 33.04 25.46
N GLN A 616 13.66 32.87 24.43
CA GLN A 616 14.47 31.68 24.17
C GLN A 616 15.91 31.89 24.65
N SER A 617 16.58 30.83 25.08
CA SER A 617 17.98 30.89 25.49
C SER A 617 18.89 30.43 24.35
N ILE A 618 19.72 31.34 23.83
CA ILE A 618 20.70 31.06 22.79
C ILE A 618 22.06 30.89 23.46
N ARG A 619 22.74 29.77 23.22
CA ARG A 619 24.08 29.54 23.76
C ARG A 619 25.08 30.41 23.01
N ARG A 620 25.91 31.18 23.72
CA ARG A 620 27.01 31.94 23.11
C ARG A 620 28.01 30.94 22.51
N PRO A 621 28.35 31.04 21.21
CA PRO A 621 29.34 30.17 20.59
C PRO A 621 30.65 30.17 21.41
N GLY A 622 31.26 28.99 21.58
CA GLY A 622 32.50 28.83 22.38
C GLY A 622 32.33 28.94 23.91
N SER A 623 31.13 29.19 24.43
CA SER A 623 30.88 29.38 25.87
C SER A 623 29.73 28.52 26.37
N LYS A 624 29.65 28.28 27.69
CA LYS A 624 28.46 27.68 28.35
C LYS A 624 27.38 28.73 28.68
N VAL A 625 27.70 30.02 28.55
CA VAL A 625 26.78 31.14 28.84
C VAL A 625 25.63 31.15 27.82
N LYS A 626 24.41 31.33 28.32
CA LYS A 626 23.18 31.41 27.53
C LYS A 626 22.63 32.83 27.59
N VAL A 627 22.38 33.44 26.44
CA VAL A 627 21.75 34.76 26.30
C VAL A 627 20.24 34.58 26.10
N LYS A 628 19.41 35.37 26.78
CA LYS A 628 17.96 35.38 26.55
C LYS A 628 17.64 36.29 25.36
N ALA A 629 16.96 35.76 24.36
CA ALA A 629 16.47 36.48 23.19
C ALA A 629 14.96 36.33 23.07
N PRO A 630 14.21 37.32 22.57
CA PRO A 630 12.77 37.17 22.36
C PRO A 630 12.48 36.06 21.32
N LYS A 631 11.45 35.24 21.58
CA LYS A 631 10.95 34.27 20.61
C LYS A 631 10.33 35.05 19.43
N GLN A 632 10.94 34.95 18.25
CA GLN A 632 10.41 35.57 17.03
C GLN A 632 9.13 34.89 16.51
N ARG A 633 8.93 33.61 16.85
CA ARG A 633 7.82 32.81 16.31
C ARG A 633 6.50 33.15 17.03
N LYS A 634 5.62 33.89 16.35
CA LYS A 634 4.26 34.24 16.84
C LYS A 634 3.24 33.11 16.68
N LEU A 635 3.48 32.17 15.76
CA LEU A 635 2.56 31.09 15.42
C LEU A 635 3.28 29.72 15.32
N ALA A 636 2.75 28.69 15.97
CA ALA A 636 3.28 27.32 15.92
C ALA A 636 2.25 26.36 15.30
N PRO A 637 2.67 25.42 14.44
CA PRO A 637 1.77 24.47 13.80
C PRO A 637 1.16 23.53 14.83
N ILE A 638 -0.12 23.20 14.65
CA ILE A 638 -0.82 22.24 15.49
C ILE A 638 -0.26 20.85 15.20
N GLN A 639 0.36 20.25 16.20
CA GLN A 639 0.78 18.86 16.17
C GLN A 639 -0.43 17.96 16.47
N SER A 640 -0.68 17.00 15.59
CA SER A 640 -1.72 15.97 15.76
C SER A 640 -1.37 14.76 14.92
N THR A 641 -1.88 13.59 15.28
CA THR A 641 -1.76 12.40 14.42
C THR A 641 -2.78 12.51 13.27
N PRO A 642 -2.51 11.89 12.11
CA PRO A 642 -3.49 11.79 11.03
C PRO A 642 -4.84 11.19 11.48
N ALA A 643 -4.82 10.19 12.37
CA ALA A 643 -6.05 9.58 12.89
C ALA A 643 -6.91 10.55 13.72
N ILE A 644 -6.29 11.46 14.48
CA ILE A 644 -7.02 12.51 15.21
C ILE A 644 -7.63 13.51 14.22
N ARG A 645 -6.90 13.89 13.16
CA ARG A 645 -7.42 14.80 12.13
C ARG A 645 -8.60 14.20 11.36
N LEU A 646 -8.55 12.89 11.08
CA LEU A 646 -9.65 12.14 10.47
C LEU A 646 -10.87 11.97 11.40
N GLY A 647 -10.69 12.14 12.72
CA GLY A 647 -11.71 11.83 13.72
C GLY A 647 -11.85 10.33 14.00
N ALA A 648 -10.90 9.51 13.53
CA ALA A 648 -10.84 8.07 13.81
C ALA A 648 -10.23 7.74 15.19
N ASP A 649 -9.70 8.75 15.88
CA ASP A 649 -9.34 8.70 17.30
C ASP A 649 -9.89 9.92 18.04
N ALA A 650 -10.32 9.71 19.28
CA ALA A 650 -10.75 10.79 20.15
C ALA A 650 -9.54 11.53 20.73
N ARG A 651 -9.60 12.87 20.71
CA ARG A 651 -8.62 13.71 21.40
C ARG A 651 -8.91 13.68 22.91
N ARG A 652 -8.22 12.82 23.66
CA ARG A 652 -8.32 12.85 25.13
C ARG A 652 -7.63 14.10 25.67
N MET A 653 -8.36 14.90 26.46
CA MET A 653 -7.76 15.97 27.25
C MET A 653 -7.23 15.37 28.57
N THR A 654 -5.92 15.39 28.73
CA THR A 654 -5.26 15.22 30.03
C THR A 654 -4.50 16.51 30.36
N SER A 655 -4.48 16.87 31.65
CA SER A 655 -4.32 18.24 32.16
C SER A 655 -3.00 18.95 31.83
N THR A 656 -2.00 18.33 31.21
CA THR A 656 -0.75 19.05 30.84
C THR A 656 -0.07 18.57 29.56
N THR A 657 -0.59 17.58 28.85
CA THR A 657 -0.11 17.23 27.49
C THR A 657 -1.12 16.29 26.81
N ARG A 658 -1.40 16.57 25.54
CA ARG A 658 -2.26 15.76 24.67
C ARG A 658 -1.49 14.47 24.35
N ALA A 659 -1.99 13.29 24.74
CA ALA A 659 -1.24 12.05 24.62
C ALA A 659 -1.72 11.20 23.45
N THR A 660 -0.80 10.78 22.58
CA THR A 660 -1.03 9.72 21.59
C THR A 660 -1.37 8.39 22.27
N PRO A 661 -2.06 7.46 21.60
CA PRO A 661 -2.38 6.16 22.18
C PRO A 661 -1.11 5.41 22.59
N ASP A 662 -1.08 4.86 23.81
CA ASP A 662 0.07 4.11 24.33
C ASP A 662 0.16 2.71 23.66
N PRO A 663 1.23 2.40 22.90
CA PRO A 663 1.41 1.10 22.26
C PRO A 663 1.35 -0.08 23.25
N ARG A 664 1.78 0.12 24.51
CA ARG A 664 1.73 -0.94 25.54
C ARG A 664 0.31 -1.41 25.82
N ARG A 665 -0.67 -0.50 25.75
CA ARG A 665 -2.09 -0.81 25.99
C ARG A 665 -2.78 -1.41 24.77
N ILE A 666 -2.17 -1.26 23.59
CA ILE A 666 -2.75 -1.70 22.32
C ILE A 666 -2.23 -3.10 21.96
N LEU A 667 -0.93 -3.34 21.97
CA LEU A 667 -0.34 -4.54 21.37
C LEU A 667 -0.81 -5.88 21.97
N TYR A 668 -1.28 -5.89 23.23
CA TYR A 668 -1.65 -7.13 23.93
C TYR A 668 -3.15 -7.39 24.00
N ARG A 669 -3.97 -6.55 23.37
CA ARG A 669 -5.42 -6.78 23.27
C ARG A 669 -5.73 -7.64 22.04
N PRO A 670 -6.77 -8.49 22.09
CA PRO A 670 -7.10 -9.43 21.02
C PRO A 670 -7.88 -8.75 19.88
N TRP A 671 -7.31 -7.71 19.27
CA TRP A 671 -8.01 -6.81 18.33
C TRP A 671 -8.65 -7.52 17.16
N LEU A 672 -8.12 -8.67 16.74
CA LEU A 672 -8.69 -9.47 15.68
C LEU A 672 -10.15 -9.86 15.96
N ASN A 673 -10.47 -10.07 17.24
CA ASN A 673 -11.79 -10.47 17.71
C ASN A 673 -12.66 -9.28 18.15
N HIS A 674 -12.21 -8.03 17.96
CA HIS A 674 -12.90 -6.83 18.47
C HIS A 674 -14.39 -6.80 18.07
N GLY A 675 -15.27 -6.52 19.04
CA GLY A 675 -16.73 -6.51 18.83
C GLY A 675 -17.39 -7.89 18.81
N THR A 676 -16.64 -9.00 18.94
CA THR A 676 -17.19 -10.36 18.98
C THR A 676 -17.34 -10.90 20.41
N PRO A 677 -18.09 -11.99 20.63
CA PRO A 677 -18.13 -12.66 21.94
C PRO A 677 -16.75 -13.10 22.47
N LEU A 678 -15.83 -13.54 21.60
CA LEU A 678 -14.45 -13.90 21.97
C LEU A 678 -13.69 -12.72 22.58
N TRP A 679 -13.89 -11.51 22.06
CA TRP A 679 -13.26 -10.32 22.63
C TRP A 679 -13.67 -10.10 24.08
N LYS A 680 -14.97 -10.16 24.37
CA LYS A 680 -15.48 -10.01 25.75
C LYS A 680 -14.86 -11.03 26.68
N LYS A 681 -14.79 -12.31 26.27
CA LYS A 681 -14.16 -13.39 27.06
C LYS A 681 -12.69 -13.14 27.36
N PHE A 682 -11.93 -12.64 26.38
CA PHE A 682 -10.52 -12.31 26.59
C PHE A 682 -10.29 -11.02 27.39
N GLU A 683 -11.23 -10.07 27.38
CA GLU A 683 -11.15 -8.86 28.23
C GLU A 683 -11.51 -9.14 29.68
N THR A 684 -12.51 -10.00 29.92
CA THR A 684 -12.95 -10.37 31.27
C THR A 684 -12.05 -11.40 31.96
N ARG A 685 -11.05 -11.94 31.24
CA ARG A 685 -10.16 -12.98 31.76
C ARG A 685 -9.31 -12.48 32.91
#